data_AF-A0A315DLD9-F1
#
_entry.id   AF-A0A315DLD9-F1
#
_cell.length_a   1.000
_cell.length_b   1.000
_cell.length_c   1.000
_cell.angle_alpha   90.00
_cell.angle_beta   90.00
_cell.angle_gamma   90.00
#
_symmetry.space_group_name_H-M   'P 1'
#
loop_
_entity.id
_entity.type
_entity.pdbx_description
1 polymer ?
#
loop_
_entity_poly.entity_id
_entity_poly.type
_entity_poly.pdbx_seq_one_letter_code
_entity_poly.pdbx_strand_id
1 'polypeptide(L)'
;MFSLNRKIPCVLMRAGTSRGPFFLKEWLPSDPAERDQALIGAIGASDPLQLDGLGGNSTLNSKVAIVSRSSQPDCDLDYLFAQVGVGHQSVDTRPNCGNMLSGVAPFAIEQGLINAHDGVTTVRIYNVNTGAKIDATVQTPGGYVTYEGTARIDGVAGTAAPILLNFLDAWGAVTGQLFPTGNRTEKIQGVEVTCIDAAMPLMILRASDLGLSGRERPVELDANGHLLKKIEAMRLEAGHRMGLGDVSDSVVPKPVIVSMGDGVDSIVSRYFTPHRCHASHAVTGAIGVSTAFALPGTVASGVLRSAGRHLLSVVHPQGQIDIDVELVGEGEQALVSKAALVRTARKIMQGELHLPHYVFPSEPGDSSRPGSANYPSEEITIIVPTSAGGGNDNMARVLSRKLGPELGQSIAVDNRAGANGSVAAEYVCAARSDGYTLMFGYIATHGINPVMQQVRYDPLKDFAPIGLIGHSPSVLVVHAGSGLRTVGDFLKKIRQHPQRMNYASAGEGTVPHLAAEILLHQNGVVAEGVTHAGAAPAINAVVRGQAQWMVPSLFSALPYLKTGNLVALAVAGKQRLSWWPDVPTFDELDLQALDLTQWYGLFAPASTEPAVVSILNLTLNKVLSDVETVGRLLEDGVQVRTSSPDELHQHVQAELARWAGIISTFHVADVAESSI
;
A
#
# COMPACT_ATOMS: atom_id res chain seq x y z
N MET A 1 -22.69 -24.99 8.76
CA MET A 1 -21.52 -25.32 7.93
C MET A 1 -21.87 -24.97 6.49
N PHE A 2 -21.55 -23.75 6.07
CA PHE A 2 -21.53 -23.42 4.65
C PHE A 2 -20.20 -23.95 4.11
N SER A 3 -20.23 -24.94 3.22
CA SER A 3 -19.10 -25.21 2.33
C SER A 3 -18.80 -23.89 1.63
N LEU A 4 -17.66 -23.25 1.92
CA LEU A 4 -17.28 -22.00 1.26
C LEU A 4 -17.32 -22.22 -0.25
N ASN A 5 -18.36 -21.71 -0.91
CA ASN A 5 -18.52 -21.85 -2.34
C ASN A 5 -17.43 -21.00 -3.01
N ARG A 6 -16.37 -21.67 -3.48
CA ARG A 6 -15.18 -21.05 -4.10
C ARG A 6 -15.47 -20.39 -5.44
N LYS A 7 -16.72 -20.49 -5.89
CA LYS A 7 -17.28 -19.78 -7.02
C LYS A 7 -18.41 -18.92 -6.51
N ILE A 8 -18.32 -17.62 -6.73
CA ILE A 8 -19.40 -16.69 -6.39
C ILE A 8 -19.89 -16.00 -7.65
N PRO A 9 -21.22 -15.77 -7.81
CA PRO A 9 -21.70 -14.94 -8.90
C PRO A 9 -21.12 -13.53 -8.77
N CYS A 10 -20.82 -12.90 -9.90
CA CYS A 10 -20.18 -11.59 -9.95
C CYS A 10 -20.70 -10.80 -11.15
N VAL A 11 -20.98 -9.51 -10.94
CA VAL A 11 -21.23 -8.56 -12.02
C VAL A 11 -20.16 -7.47 -11.97
N LEU A 12 -19.32 -7.39 -12.99
CA LEU A 12 -18.36 -6.31 -13.13
C LEU A 12 -19.02 -5.13 -13.82
N MET A 13 -19.00 -3.95 -13.18
CA MET A 13 -19.61 -2.74 -13.74
C MET A 13 -18.65 -1.56 -13.71
N ARG A 14 -18.83 -0.66 -14.67
CA ARG A 14 -18.44 0.75 -14.52
C ARG A 14 -19.60 1.48 -13.85
N ALA A 15 -19.33 2.24 -12.81
CA ALA A 15 -20.30 3.07 -12.12
C ALA A 15 -19.67 4.45 -11.87
N GLY A 16 -20.19 5.48 -12.55
CA GLY A 16 -19.54 6.78 -12.65
C GLY A 16 -18.16 6.67 -13.31
N THR A 17 -17.15 7.27 -12.68
CA THR A 17 -15.74 7.18 -13.09
C THR A 17 -14.97 6.04 -12.38
N SER A 18 -15.68 5.14 -11.70
CA SER A 18 -15.12 3.98 -11.00
C SER A 18 -15.48 2.67 -11.69
N ARG A 19 -14.72 1.60 -11.41
CA ARG A 19 -15.02 0.23 -11.83
C ARG A 19 -14.87 -0.72 -10.66
N GLY A 20 -15.72 -1.73 -10.58
CA GLY A 20 -15.60 -2.76 -9.55
C GLY A 20 -16.65 -3.85 -9.68
N PRO A 21 -16.44 -5.01 -9.03
CA PRO A 21 -17.46 -6.03 -8.92
C PRO A 21 -18.61 -5.59 -8.00
N PHE A 22 -19.80 -6.01 -8.38
CA PHE A 22 -21.05 -5.90 -7.64
C PHE A 22 -21.51 -7.30 -7.24
N PHE A 23 -21.88 -7.44 -5.98
CA PHE A 23 -22.37 -8.69 -5.39
C PHE A 23 -23.72 -8.47 -4.72
N LEU A 24 -24.62 -9.45 -4.81
CA LEU A 24 -25.69 -9.55 -3.84
C LEU A 24 -25.08 -9.94 -2.48
N LYS A 25 -25.61 -9.39 -1.38
CA LYS A 25 -25.15 -9.73 -0.02
C LYS A 25 -25.18 -11.24 0.24
N GLU A 26 -26.18 -11.94 -0.30
CA GLU A 26 -26.35 -13.40 -0.20
C GLU A 26 -25.35 -14.23 -1.00
N TRP A 27 -24.62 -13.62 -1.94
CA TRP A 27 -23.54 -14.30 -2.69
C TRP A 27 -22.24 -14.36 -1.91
N LEU A 28 -22.13 -13.58 -0.83
CA LEU A 28 -20.94 -13.48 0.00
C LEU A 28 -21.18 -14.18 1.35
N PRO A 29 -20.11 -14.60 2.03
CA PRO A 29 -20.19 -15.07 3.41
C PRO A 29 -20.89 -14.04 4.31
N SER A 30 -21.71 -14.53 5.26
CA SER A 30 -22.38 -13.67 6.23
C SER A 30 -21.43 -13.15 7.31
N ASP A 31 -20.36 -13.90 7.60
CA ASP A 31 -19.32 -13.49 8.53
C ASP A 31 -18.45 -12.39 7.89
N PRO A 32 -18.25 -11.23 8.54
CA PRO A 32 -17.46 -10.13 7.98
C PRO A 32 -16.01 -10.50 7.65
N ALA A 33 -15.35 -11.34 8.46
CA ALA A 33 -13.97 -11.72 8.21
C ALA A 33 -13.86 -12.64 6.99
N GLU A 34 -14.76 -13.63 6.87
CA GLU A 34 -14.82 -14.48 5.68
C GLU A 34 -15.22 -13.70 4.41
N ARG A 35 -16.15 -12.73 4.55
CA ARG A 35 -16.51 -11.82 3.48
C ARG A 35 -15.29 -11.04 3.01
N ASP A 36 -14.56 -10.43 3.93
CA ASP A 36 -13.41 -9.59 3.59
C ASP A 36 -12.32 -10.40 2.88
N GLN A 37 -12.12 -11.66 3.28
CA GLN A 37 -11.25 -12.58 2.54
C GLN A 37 -11.76 -12.90 1.13
N ALA A 38 -13.07 -13.14 0.96
CA ALA A 38 -13.65 -13.29 -0.37
C ALA A 38 -13.42 -12.05 -1.24
N LEU A 39 -13.52 -10.84 -0.67
CA LEU A 39 -13.29 -9.59 -1.39
C LEU A 39 -11.80 -9.39 -1.76
N ILE A 40 -10.89 -9.76 -0.85
CA ILE A 40 -9.44 -9.76 -1.10
C ILE A 40 -9.10 -10.66 -2.28
N GLY A 41 -9.65 -11.89 -2.30
CA GLY A 41 -9.49 -12.82 -3.41
C GLY A 41 -10.15 -12.34 -4.70
N ALA A 42 -11.36 -11.76 -4.62
CA ALA A 42 -12.08 -11.28 -5.77
C ALA A 42 -11.34 -10.16 -6.52
N ILE A 43 -10.65 -9.30 -5.76
CA ILE A 43 -9.91 -8.16 -6.30
C ILE A 43 -8.45 -8.51 -6.62
N GLY A 44 -7.86 -9.49 -5.94
CA GLY A 44 -6.43 -9.79 -6.03
C GLY A 44 -5.59 -8.83 -5.17
N ALA A 45 -6.10 -8.43 -4.00
CA ALA A 45 -5.56 -7.32 -3.20
C ALA A 45 -4.10 -7.50 -2.76
N SER A 46 -3.66 -8.75 -2.58
CA SER A 46 -2.28 -9.10 -2.17
C SER A 46 -1.22 -8.73 -3.21
N ASP A 47 -1.60 -8.60 -4.48
CA ASP A 47 -0.70 -8.24 -5.57
C ASP A 47 -0.82 -6.73 -5.89
N PRO A 48 0.27 -5.94 -5.88
CA PRO A 48 0.25 -4.55 -6.32
C PRO A 48 -0.32 -4.37 -7.73
N LEU A 49 -0.08 -5.34 -8.63
CA LEU A 49 -0.61 -5.31 -9.99
C LEU A 49 -2.04 -5.87 -10.10
N GLN A 50 -2.51 -6.57 -9.06
CA GLN A 50 -3.82 -7.23 -8.99
C GLN A 50 -4.09 -8.18 -10.16
N LEU A 51 -3.06 -8.88 -10.65
CA LEU A 51 -3.14 -9.76 -11.82
C LEU A 51 -4.02 -11.00 -11.58
N ASP A 52 -4.06 -11.48 -10.34
CA ASP A 52 -4.84 -12.66 -9.92
C ASP A 52 -6.23 -12.27 -9.38
N GLY A 53 -6.86 -11.24 -9.95
CA GLY A 53 -8.18 -10.78 -9.54
C GLY A 53 -8.80 -9.75 -10.48
N LEU A 54 -9.96 -9.19 -10.09
CA LEU A 54 -10.70 -8.21 -10.89
C LEU A 54 -10.21 -6.76 -10.72
N GLY A 55 -9.20 -6.55 -9.87
CA GLY A 55 -8.56 -5.27 -9.64
C GLY A 55 -7.95 -4.66 -10.90
N GLY A 56 -7.37 -3.47 -10.76
CA GLY A 56 -6.79 -2.76 -11.89
C GLY A 56 -5.63 -1.84 -11.52
N ASN A 57 -4.91 -2.17 -10.45
CA ASN A 57 -3.72 -1.44 -9.98
C ASN A 57 -4.00 0.05 -9.70
N SER A 58 -5.20 0.39 -9.25
CA SER A 58 -5.49 1.71 -8.71
C SER A 58 -6.68 1.68 -7.76
N THR A 59 -6.78 2.71 -6.93
CA THR A 59 -7.91 2.86 -6.02
C THR A 59 -9.25 3.07 -6.75
N LEU A 60 -9.26 3.49 -8.03
CA LEU A 60 -10.46 3.68 -8.84
C LEU A 60 -11.09 2.37 -9.34
N ASN A 61 -10.28 1.31 -9.43
CA ASN A 61 -10.64 0.00 -9.96
C ASN A 61 -10.36 -1.14 -8.97
N SER A 62 -10.15 -0.81 -7.69
CA SER A 62 -10.08 -1.72 -6.55
C SER A 62 -11.24 -1.42 -5.57
N LYS A 63 -12.48 -1.65 -6.01
CA LYS A 63 -13.70 -1.19 -5.35
C LYS A 63 -14.77 -2.26 -5.41
N VAL A 64 -15.53 -2.46 -4.34
CA VAL A 64 -16.62 -3.45 -4.32
C VAL A 64 -17.92 -2.79 -3.88
N ALA A 65 -19.02 -3.16 -4.53
CA ALA A 65 -20.37 -2.81 -4.12
C ALA A 65 -21.15 -4.07 -3.69
N ILE A 66 -21.71 -4.06 -2.50
CA ILE A 66 -22.54 -5.14 -1.96
C ILE A 66 -23.96 -4.60 -1.81
N VAL A 67 -24.94 -5.28 -2.42
CA VAL A 67 -26.32 -4.82 -2.50
C VAL A 67 -27.28 -5.86 -1.94
N SER A 68 -28.29 -5.42 -1.21
CA SER A 68 -29.41 -6.28 -0.78
C SER A 68 -30.71 -5.49 -0.74
N ARG A 69 -31.85 -6.17 -0.55
CA ARG A 69 -33.10 -5.50 -0.13
C ARG A 69 -32.86 -4.84 1.22
N SER A 70 -33.38 -3.63 1.41
CA SER A 70 -33.24 -2.93 2.69
C SER A 70 -34.22 -3.47 3.73
N SER A 71 -33.80 -3.46 4.99
CA SER A 71 -34.69 -3.58 6.15
C SER A 71 -35.04 -2.23 6.78
N GLN A 72 -34.49 -1.12 6.26
CA GLN A 72 -34.75 0.21 6.79
C GLN A 72 -36.12 0.72 6.34
N PRO A 73 -36.88 1.40 7.22
CA PRO A 73 -38.11 2.05 6.82
C PRO A 73 -37.89 3.00 5.63
N ASP A 74 -38.80 2.95 4.67
CA ASP A 74 -38.84 3.77 3.46
C ASP A 74 -37.67 3.57 2.48
N CYS A 75 -36.83 2.54 2.65
CA CYS A 75 -35.73 2.24 1.72
C CYS A 75 -35.99 0.91 0.99
N ASP A 76 -35.64 0.87 -0.30
CA ASP A 76 -35.81 -0.33 -1.13
C ASP A 76 -34.57 -1.24 -1.07
N LEU A 77 -33.38 -0.62 -1.06
CA LEU A 77 -32.09 -1.29 -1.18
C LEU A 77 -31.11 -0.85 -0.10
N ASP A 78 -30.32 -1.78 0.41
CA ASP A 78 -29.11 -1.49 1.15
C ASP A 78 -27.91 -1.53 0.20
N TYR A 79 -27.01 -0.56 0.36
CA TYR A 79 -25.73 -0.49 -0.33
C TYR A 79 -24.60 -0.39 0.67
N LEU A 80 -23.70 -1.37 0.64
CA LEU A 80 -22.43 -1.35 1.37
C LEU A 80 -21.28 -1.26 0.37
N PHE A 81 -20.51 -0.19 0.46
CA PHE A 81 -19.24 -0.02 -0.24
C PHE A 81 -18.10 -0.65 0.55
N ALA A 82 -17.18 -1.29 -0.16
CA ALA A 82 -15.90 -1.73 0.39
C ALA A 82 -14.75 -1.25 -0.51
N GLN A 83 -13.80 -0.53 0.09
CA GLN A 83 -12.52 -0.20 -0.54
C GLN A 83 -11.55 -1.34 -0.26
N VAL A 84 -11.04 -1.98 -1.30
CA VAL A 84 -10.08 -3.08 -1.16
C VAL A 84 -8.67 -2.57 -1.45
N GLY A 85 -7.69 -3.01 -0.65
CA GLY A 85 -6.28 -2.63 -0.77
C GLY A 85 -5.66 -2.98 -2.12
N VAL A 86 -4.60 -2.25 -2.48
CA VAL A 86 -3.76 -2.51 -3.66
C VAL A 86 -2.37 -2.86 -3.14
N GLY A 87 -1.92 -4.09 -3.38
CA GLY A 87 -0.65 -4.61 -2.87
C GLY A 87 -0.62 -4.91 -1.37
N HIS A 88 -1.77 -4.96 -0.71
CA HIS A 88 -1.90 -5.34 0.70
C HIS A 88 -3.32 -5.87 0.97
N GLN A 89 -3.42 -6.85 1.88
CA GLN A 89 -4.68 -7.50 2.25
C GLN A 89 -5.49 -6.64 3.22
N SER A 90 -6.25 -5.68 2.68
CA SER A 90 -7.16 -4.86 3.48
C SER A 90 -8.50 -4.68 2.79
N VAL A 91 -9.54 -4.57 3.62
CA VAL A 91 -10.88 -4.17 3.23
C VAL A 91 -11.32 -3.08 4.20
N ASP A 92 -11.67 -1.90 3.67
CA ASP A 92 -12.20 -0.79 4.47
C ASP A 92 -13.64 -0.52 4.05
N THR A 93 -14.58 -0.80 4.96
CA THR A 93 -16.01 -0.53 4.82
C THR A 93 -16.46 0.73 5.56
N ARG A 94 -15.56 1.55 6.09
CA ARG A 94 -15.91 2.84 6.70
C ARG A 94 -16.25 3.91 5.65
N PRO A 95 -15.50 4.08 4.54
CA PRO A 95 -15.86 5.10 3.56
C PRO A 95 -17.07 4.68 2.73
N ASN A 96 -17.68 5.65 2.06
CA ASN A 96 -18.63 5.44 0.96
C ASN A 96 -17.97 5.79 -0.38
N CYS A 97 -18.50 5.25 -1.48
CA CYS A 97 -18.20 5.67 -2.84
C CYS A 97 -19.47 6.05 -3.62
N GLY A 98 -19.71 7.36 -3.80
CA GLY A 98 -20.85 7.85 -4.59
C GLY A 98 -20.75 7.58 -6.09
N ASN A 99 -19.57 7.25 -6.63
CA ASN A 99 -19.45 6.76 -8.01
C ASN A 99 -20.04 5.36 -8.15
N MET A 100 -19.63 4.43 -7.27
CA MET A 100 -20.13 3.05 -7.27
C MET A 100 -21.64 2.98 -6.99
N LEU A 101 -22.17 3.90 -6.18
CA LEU A 101 -23.61 4.06 -5.94
C LEU A 101 -24.45 4.16 -7.23
N SER A 102 -23.92 4.79 -8.29
CA SER A 102 -24.65 4.90 -9.57
C SER A 102 -24.91 3.55 -10.25
N GLY A 103 -24.18 2.49 -9.91
CA GLY A 103 -24.41 1.14 -10.41
C GLY A 103 -25.42 0.33 -9.62
N VAL A 104 -25.83 0.78 -8.42
CA VAL A 104 -26.64 -0.02 -7.48
C VAL A 104 -28.05 -0.27 -8.00
N ALA A 105 -28.77 0.77 -8.43
CA ALA A 105 -30.13 0.63 -8.95
C ALA A 105 -30.18 -0.21 -10.25
N PRO A 106 -29.33 0.03 -11.27
CA PRO A 106 -29.24 -0.85 -12.43
C PRO A 106 -28.96 -2.32 -12.07
N PHE A 107 -27.99 -2.55 -11.18
CA PHE A 107 -27.63 -3.89 -10.71
C PHE A 107 -28.82 -4.58 -10.03
N ALA A 108 -29.47 -3.90 -9.09
CA ALA A 108 -30.59 -4.43 -8.34
C ALA A 108 -31.79 -4.81 -9.23
N ILE A 109 -32.10 -4.01 -10.25
CA ILE A 109 -33.16 -4.34 -11.22
C ILE A 109 -32.78 -5.58 -12.02
N GLU A 110 -31.57 -5.62 -12.61
CA GLU A 110 -31.13 -6.74 -13.43
C GLU A 110 -30.96 -8.05 -12.63
N GLN A 111 -30.65 -7.97 -11.33
CA GLN A 111 -30.57 -9.13 -10.44
C GLN A 111 -31.90 -9.48 -9.75
N GLY A 112 -33.01 -8.83 -10.13
CA GLY A 112 -34.35 -9.17 -9.63
C GLY A 112 -34.66 -8.72 -8.19
N LEU A 113 -33.87 -7.80 -7.62
CA LEU A 113 -34.21 -7.16 -6.35
C LEU A 113 -35.33 -6.13 -6.52
N ILE A 114 -35.43 -5.46 -7.67
CA ILE A 114 -36.44 -4.43 -7.92
C ILE A 114 -37.18 -4.73 -9.21
N ASN A 115 -38.51 -4.63 -9.16
CA ASN A 115 -39.33 -4.65 -10.37
C ASN A 115 -39.34 -3.25 -10.97
N ALA A 116 -38.83 -3.10 -12.19
CA ALA A 116 -38.79 -1.82 -12.88
C ALA A 116 -40.15 -1.42 -13.46
N HIS A 117 -40.38 -0.11 -13.53
CA HIS A 117 -41.51 0.50 -14.22
C HIS A 117 -41.12 0.89 -15.66
N ASP A 118 -42.08 0.93 -16.57
CA ASP A 118 -41.84 1.45 -17.92
C ASP A 118 -41.46 2.94 -17.89
N GLY A 119 -40.51 3.33 -18.74
CA GLY A 119 -39.95 4.67 -18.81
C GLY A 119 -38.81 4.90 -17.80
N VAL A 120 -39.14 5.16 -16.54
CA VAL A 120 -38.16 5.44 -15.48
C VAL A 120 -38.51 4.71 -14.19
N THR A 121 -37.48 4.28 -13.46
CA THR A 121 -37.62 3.66 -12.14
C THR A 121 -36.80 4.44 -11.13
N THR A 122 -37.42 4.88 -10.04
CA THR A 122 -36.74 5.48 -8.89
C THR A 122 -36.70 4.48 -7.74
N VAL A 123 -35.52 4.26 -7.17
CA VAL A 123 -35.33 3.42 -5.98
C VAL A 123 -34.68 4.23 -4.87
N ARG A 124 -35.11 4.02 -3.63
CA ARG A 124 -34.47 4.60 -2.45
C ARG A 124 -33.42 3.65 -1.90
N ILE A 125 -32.18 4.11 -1.85
CA ILE A 125 -31.02 3.35 -1.39
C ILE A 125 -30.60 3.88 -0.02
N TYR A 126 -30.54 2.98 0.96
CA TYR A 126 -29.90 3.21 2.23
C TYR A 126 -28.41 2.86 2.13
N ASN A 127 -27.56 3.85 2.40
CA ASN A 127 -26.12 3.65 2.42
C ASN A 127 -25.67 3.12 3.78
N VAL A 128 -25.28 1.86 3.84
CA VAL A 128 -24.89 1.21 5.09
C VAL A 128 -23.62 1.84 5.69
N ASN A 129 -22.72 2.39 4.86
CA ASN A 129 -21.49 3.02 5.35
C ASN A 129 -21.76 4.33 6.11
N THR A 130 -22.76 5.12 5.67
CA THR A 130 -22.96 6.50 6.15
C THR A 130 -24.34 6.76 6.74
N GLY A 131 -25.28 5.82 6.65
CA GLY A 131 -26.67 6.01 7.04
C GLY A 131 -27.50 6.92 6.12
N ALA A 132 -26.92 7.45 5.04
CA ALA A 132 -27.60 8.37 4.14
C ALA A 132 -28.61 7.66 3.24
N LYS A 133 -29.70 8.34 2.90
CA LYS A 133 -30.76 7.94 1.97
C LYS A 133 -30.59 8.68 0.64
N ILE A 134 -30.57 7.91 -0.44
CA ILE A 134 -30.38 8.43 -1.79
C ILE A 134 -31.44 7.86 -2.71
N ASP A 135 -32.18 8.73 -3.41
CA ASP A 135 -33.03 8.32 -4.52
C ASP A 135 -32.18 8.18 -5.79
N ALA A 136 -32.18 6.99 -6.38
CA ALA A 136 -31.53 6.72 -7.66
C ALA A 136 -32.60 6.50 -8.73
N THR A 137 -32.66 7.41 -9.71
CA THR A 137 -33.57 7.32 -10.85
C THR A 137 -32.84 6.84 -12.09
N VAL A 138 -33.28 5.73 -12.66
CA VAL A 138 -32.69 5.06 -13.81
C VAL A 138 -33.68 4.96 -14.96
N GLN A 139 -33.17 4.93 -16.20
CA GLN A 139 -33.98 4.76 -17.40
C GLN A 139 -34.32 3.28 -17.61
N THR A 140 -35.61 2.98 -17.70
CA THR A 140 -36.14 1.60 -17.80
C THR A 140 -37.22 1.45 -18.87
N PRO A 141 -36.98 1.85 -20.14
CA PRO A 141 -37.96 1.68 -21.22
C PRO A 141 -38.31 0.18 -21.41
N GLY A 142 -39.60 -0.11 -21.51
CA GLY A 142 -40.12 -1.48 -21.54
C GLY A 142 -39.96 -2.25 -20.23
N GLY A 143 -39.63 -1.58 -19.11
CA GLY A 143 -39.36 -2.23 -17.83
C GLY A 143 -37.96 -2.86 -17.72
N TYR A 144 -37.03 -2.50 -18.61
CA TYR A 144 -35.65 -3.00 -18.59
C TYR A 144 -34.65 -1.86 -18.53
N VAL A 145 -33.59 -2.01 -17.74
CA VAL A 145 -32.49 -1.03 -17.68
C VAL A 145 -31.91 -0.81 -19.08
N THR A 146 -31.82 0.45 -19.51
CA THR A 146 -31.00 0.83 -20.65
C THR A 146 -29.72 1.52 -20.17
N TYR A 147 -28.59 1.16 -20.79
CA TYR A 147 -27.32 1.85 -20.59
C TYR A 147 -27.02 2.86 -21.70
N GLU A 148 -27.82 2.87 -22.78
CA GLU A 148 -27.65 3.77 -23.91
C GLU A 148 -28.36 5.10 -23.67
N GLY A 149 -27.69 6.19 -24.04
CA GLY A 149 -28.23 7.55 -23.89
C GLY A 149 -27.20 8.61 -24.27
N THR A 150 -27.59 9.88 -24.10
CA THR A 150 -26.80 11.04 -24.55
C THR A 150 -26.04 11.74 -23.42
N ALA A 151 -26.21 11.30 -22.16
CA ALA A 151 -25.56 11.94 -21.03
C ALA A 151 -24.04 11.71 -21.08
N ARG A 152 -23.28 12.76 -20.78
CA ARG A 152 -21.82 12.77 -20.68
C ARG A 152 -21.41 13.02 -19.24
N ILE A 153 -20.33 12.37 -18.81
CA ILE A 153 -19.65 12.69 -17.57
C ILE A 153 -18.14 12.75 -17.85
N ASP A 154 -17.46 13.72 -17.27
CA ASP A 154 -16.02 13.88 -17.47
C ASP A 154 -15.25 12.72 -16.83
N GLY A 155 -14.20 12.27 -17.53
CA GLY A 155 -13.43 11.08 -17.16
C GLY A 155 -13.94 9.75 -17.74
N VAL A 156 -15.04 9.75 -18.52
CA VAL A 156 -15.55 8.56 -19.21
C VAL A 156 -15.75 8.85 -20.70
N ALA A 157 -15.24 7.97 -21.56
CA ALA A 157 -15.42 8.09 -23.00
C ALA A 157 -16.86 7.77 -23.44
N GLY A 158 -17.38 8.55 -24.39
CA GLY A 158 -18.69 8.32 -25.01
C GLY A 158 -19.87 8.97 -24.27
N THR A 159 -21.05 8.38 -24.44
CA THR A 159 -22.31 8.79 -23.81
C THR A 159 -23.04 7.57 -23.26
N ALA A 160 -23.94 7.76 -22.29
CA ALA A 160 -24.74 6.70 -21.71
C ALA A 160 -26.09 7.23 -21.17
N ALA A 161 -26.96 6.32 -20.75
CA ALA A 161 -28.21 6.66 -20.07
C ALA A 161 -27.92 7.44 -18.76
N PRO A 162 -28.64 8.54 -18.48
CA PRO A 162 -28.47 9.28 -17.24
C PRO A 162 -29.02 8.49 -16.05
N ILE A 163 -28.28 8.56 -14.95
CA ILE A 163 -28.70 8.08 -13.63
C ILE A 163 -28.68 9.28 -12.70
N LEU A 164 -29.86 9.70 -12.25
CA LEU A 164 -29.98 10.81 -11.31
C LEU A 164 -29.84 10.27 -9.89
N LEU A 165 -28.84 10.75 -9.16
CA LEU A 165 -28.65 10.46 -7.75
C LEU A 165 -29.08 11.69 -6.95
N ASN A 166 -30.07 11.56 -6.09
CA ASN A 166 -30.61 12.64 -5.26
C ASN A 166 -30.43 12.31 -3.78
N PHE A 167 -29.57 13.05 -3.10
CA PHE A 167 -29.24 12.84 -1.69
C PHE A 167 -30.23 13.60 -0.82
N LEU A 168 -30.92 12.88 0.07
CA LEU A 168 -32.10 13.39 0.80
C LEU A 168 -31.81 13.84 2.23
N ASP A 169 -30.79 13.28 2.88
CA ASP A 169 -30.45 13.50 4.29
C ASP A 169 -28.93 13.38 4.52
N ALA A 170 -28.14 13.83 3.55
CA ALA A 170 -26.69 13.70 3.58
C ALA A 170 -25.98 14.61 4.59
N TRP A 171 -26.68 15.55 5.22
CA TRP A 171 -26.11 16.57 6.10
C TRP A 171 -25.95 16.04 7.52
N GLY A 172 -24.70 15.92 8.00
CA GLY A 172 -24.38 15.35 9.31
C GLY A 172 -24.51 13.84 9.40
N ALA A 173 -24.43 13.13 8.27
CA ALA A 173 -24.66 11.68 8.22
C ALA A 173 -23.67 10.87 9.09
N VAL A 174 -22.44 11.38 9.30
CA VAL A 174 -21.40 10.72 10.09
C VAL A 174 -21.24 11.35 11.47
N THR A 175 -21.28 12.68 11.55
CA THR A 175 -21.02 13.43 12.80
C THR A 175 -22.27 13.86 13.55
N GLY A 176 -23.45 13.68 12.94
CA GLY A 176 -24.74 14.16 13.44
C GLY A 176 -25.05 15.63 13.12
N GLN A 177 -24.11 16.40 12.57
CA GLN A 177 -24.30 17.82 12.28
C GLN A 177 -23.63 18.25 10.97
N LEU A 178 -24.26 19.15 10.22
CA LEU A 178 -23.67 19.69 8.98
C LEU A 178 -22.33 20.40 9.22
N PHE A 179 -22.24 21.19 10.29
CA PHE A 179 -21.01 21.86 10.72
C PHE A 179 -20.63 21.32 12.10
N PRO A 180 -19.82 20.23 12.17
CA PRO A 180 -19.62 19.48 13.42
C PRO A 180 -18.96 20.29 14.53
N THR A 181 -18.24 21.35 14.17
CA THR A 181 -17.57 22.25 15.12
C THR A 181 -18.47 23.39 15.60
N GLY A 182 -19.72 23.42 15.13
CA GLY A 182 -20.69 24.50 15.37
C GLY A 182 -20.46 25.76 14.53
N ASN A 183 -19.35 25.86 13.80
CA ASN A 183 -18.99 27.04 13.03
C ASN A 183 -18.90 26.73 11.52
N ARG A 184 -19.37 27.66 10.68
CA ARG A 184 -19.21 27.54 9.22
C ARG A 184 -17.76 27.76 8.76
N THR A 185 -17.01 28.56 9.52
CA THR A 185 -15.58 28.81 9.32
C THR A 185 -14.89 28.91 10.69
N GLU A 186 -13.69 28.37 10.79
CA GLU A 186 -12.84 28.47 11.98
C GLU A 186 -11.36 28.56 11.59
N LYS A 187 -10.46 28.71 12.58
CA LYS A 187 -9.00 28.69 12.33
C LYS A 187 -8.35 27.44 12.90
N ILE A 188 -7.58 26.76 12.04
CA ILE A 188 -6.67 25.67 12.41
C ILE A 188 -5.28 26.09 11.97
N GLN A 189 -4.32 26.12 12.92
CA GLN A 189 -2.94 26.56 12.66
C GLN A 189 -2.84 27.91 11.93
N GLY A 190 -3.74 28.85 12.26
CA GLY A 190 -3.78 30.19 11.66
C GLY A 190 -4.40 30.26 10.25
N VAL A 191 -4.80 29.13 9.65
CA VAL A 191 -5.49 29.07 8.35
C VAL A 191 -6.99 28.95 8.59
N GLU A 192 -7.79 29.68 7.80
CA GLU A 192 -9.24 29.54 7.84
C GLU A 192 -9.68 28.25 7.14
N VAL A 193 -10.55 27.49 7.81
CA VAL A 193 -11.06 26.21 7.33
C VAL A 193 -12.56 26.12 7.53
N THR A 194 -13.22 25.32 6.69
CA THR A 194 -14.59 24.84 6.93
C THR A 194 -14.55 23.35 7.17
N CYS A 195 -14.97 22.94 8.38
CA CYS A 195 -15.21 21.56 8.75
C CYS A 195 -16.69 21.24 8.50
N ILE A 196 -16.99 20.42 7.51
CA ILE A 196 -18.37 20.14 7.06
C ILE A 196 -18.59 18.64 6.93
N ASP A 197 -19.75 18.15 7.34
CA ASP A 197 -20.22 16.80 7.04
C ASP A 197 -21.45 16.85 6.14
N ALA A 198 -21.21 16.71 4.83
CA ALA A 198 -22.24 16.68 3.81
C ALA A 198 -21.91 15.54 2.83
N ALA A 199 -22.64 14.43 2.96
CA ALA A 199 -22.38 13.11 2.40
C ALA A 199 -21.09 12.41 2.90
N MET A 200 -20.15 13.18 3.46
CA MET A 200 -18.85 12.76 3.99
C MET A 200 -18.21 13.93 4.76
N PRO A 201 -17.50 13.68 5.88
CA PRO A 201 -16.68 14.69 6.54
C PRO A 201 -15.55 15.24 5.67
N LEU A 202 -15.49 16.57 5.51
CA LEU A 202 -14.47 17.31 4.77
C LEU A 202 -13.84 18.39 5.65
N MET A 203 -12.54 18.62 5.44
CA MET A 203 -11.85 19.85 5.85
C MET A 203 -11.51 20.64 4.59
N ILE A 204 -12.19 21.77 4.39
CA ILE A 204 -12.05 22.60 3.20
C ILE A 204 -11.15 23.80 3.52
N LEU A 205 -10.21 24.09 2.61
CA LEU A 205 -9.25 25.21 2.69
C LEU A 205 -9.29 26.03 1.40
N ARG A 206 -9.01 27.34 1.49
CA ARG A 206 -8.76 28.16 0.30
C ARG A 206 -7.35 27.93 -0.23
N ALA A 207 -7.23 27.85 -1.55
CA ALA A 207 -5.94 27.75 -2.23
C ALA A 207 -5.03 28.95 -1.91
N SER A 208 -5.58 30.17 -1.89
CA SER A 208 -4.85 31.41 -1.61
C SER A 208 -4.14 31.40 -0.26
N ASP A 209 -4.78 30.81 0.76
CA ASP A 209 -4.26 30.78 2.14
C ASP A 209 -3.10 29.77 2.27
N LEU A 210 -2.91 28.93 1.25
CA LEU A 210 -1.81 27.98 1.11
C LEU A 210 -0.76 28.44 0.09
N GLY A 211 -0.93 29.62 -0.53
CA GLY A 211 -0.05 30.11 -1.59
C GLY A 211 -0.22 29.37 -2.92
N LEU A 212 -1.39 28.77 -3.15
CA LEU A 212 -1.72 28.01 -4.36
C LEU A 212 -2.72 28.77 -5.23
N SER A 213 -2.73 28.43 -6.52
CA SER A 213 -3.75 28.88 -7.47
C SER A 213 -5.06 28.08 -7.34
N GLY A 214 -4.98 26.83 -6.90
CA GLY A 214 -6.09 25.87 -6.87
C GLY A 214 -6.24 25.08 -8.18
N ARG A 215 -5.47 25.43 -9.22
CA ARG A 215 -5.48 24.76 -10.53
C ARG A 215 -4.32 23.81 -10.76
N GLU A 216 -3.48 23.57 -9.76
CA GLU A 216 -2.34 22.65 -9.81
C GLU A 216 -2.78 21.24 -10.27
N ARG A 217 -1.89 20.52 -10.95
CA ARG A 217 -2.11 19.12 -11.32
C ARG A 217 -1.92 18.24 -10.08
N PRO A 218 -2.62 17.09 -9.97
CA PRO A 218 -2.44 16.16 -8.85
C PRO A 218 -0.98 15.82 -8.57
N VAL A 219 -0.19 15.58 -9.62
CA VAL A 219 1.25 15.26 -9.50
C VAL A 219 2.09 16.40 -8.91
N GLU A 220 1.68 17.66 -9.08
CA GLU A 220 2.38 18.82 -8.52
C GLU A 220 2.07 18.96 -7.02
N LEU A 221 0.82 18.70 -6.63
CA LEU A 221 0.40 18.69 -5.23
C LEU A 221 1.03 17.51 -4.47
N ASP A 222 1.04 16.32 -5.07
CA ASP A 222 1.61 15.11 -4.50
C ASP A 222 3.14 15.20 -4.33
N ALA A 223 3.82 15.97 -5.17
CA ALA A 223 5.26 16.22 -5.06
C ALA A 223 5.61 17.26 -3.98
N ASN A 224 4.64 18.02 -3.47
CA ASN A 224 4.88 19.09 -2.50
C ASN A 224 4.79 18.56 -1.06
N GLY A 225 5.88 17.94 -0.59
CA GLY A 225 5.94 17.35 0.76
C GLY A 225 5.63 18.33 1.90
N HIS A 226 6.02 19.60 1.78
CA HIS A 226 5.72 20.62 2.80
C HIS A 226 4.22 20.92 2.88
N LEU A 227 3.56 21.08 1.73
CA LEU A 227 2.10 21.27 1.66
C LEU A 227 1.37 20.06 2.27
N LEU A 228 1.77 18.84 1.91
CA LEU A 228 1.15 17.62 2.40
C LEU A 228 1.27 17.48 3.93
N LYS A 229 2.45 17.76 4.51
CA LYS A 229 2.65 17.77 5.97
C LYS A 229 1.74 18.80 6.65
N LYS A 230 1.66 20.02 6.10
CA LYS A 230 0.80 21.08 6.65
C LYS A 230 -0.67 20.69 6.61
N ILE A 231 -1.16 20.18 5.48
CA ILE A 231 -2.55 19.74 5.32
C ILE A 231 -2.87 18.60 6.27
N GLU A 232 -1.97 17.64 6.43
CA GLU A 232 -2.17 16.50 7.31
C GLU A 232 -2.27 16.93 8.78
N ALA A 233 -1.36 17.79 9.24
CA ALA A 233 -1.41 18.31 10.62
C ALA A 233 -2.72 19.06 10.91
N MET A 234 -3.23 19.83 9.94
CA MET A 234 -4.55 20.47 10.06
C MET A 234 -5.69 19.45 10.02
N ARG A 235 -5.59 18.39 9.22
CA ARG A 235 -6.59 17.32 9.09
C ARG A 235 -6.78 16.56 10.39
N LEU A 236 -5.69 16.22 11.08
CA LEU A 236 -5.72 15.53 12.37
C LEU A 236 -6.46 16.38 13.42
N GLU A 237 -6.11 17.66 13.52
CA GLU A 237 -6.79 18.61 14.41
C GLU A 237 -8.28 18.78 14.03
N ALA A 238 -8.60 18.89 12.74
CA ALA A 238 -9.98 18.96 12.27
C ALA A 238 -10.76 17.69 12.66
N GLY A 239 -10.16 16.50 12.54
CA GLY A 239 -10.76 15.25 12.98
C GLY A 239 -11.16 15.27 14.46
N HIS A 240 -10.26 15.73 15.32
CA HIS A 240 -10.55 15.88 16.75
C HIS A 240 -11.70 16.86 16.99
N ARG A 241 -11.67 18.05 16.38
CA ARG A 241 -12.72 19.08 16.53
C ARG A 241 -14.07 18.66 15.97
N MET A 242 -14.09 17.84 14.93
CA MET A 242 -15.31 17.29 14.34
C MET A 242 -15.92 16.14 15.16
N GLY A 243 -15.29 15.74 16.27
CA GLY A 243 -15.73 14.63 17.10
C GLY A 243 -15.43 13.25 16.50
N LEU A 244 -14.54 13.16 15.52
CA LEU A 244 -14.16 11.91 14.85
C LEU A 244 -13.06 11.14 15.60
N GLY A 245 -12.43 11.76 16.62
CA GLY A 245 -11.34 11.16 17.39
C GLY A 245 -9.99 11.24 16.67
N ASP A 246 -9.13 10.24 16.92
CA ASP A 246 -7.87 10.10 16.17
C ASP A 246 -8.15 9.58 14.77
N VAL A 247 -7.80 10.39 13.78
CA VAL A 247 -8.06 10.13 12.37
C VAL A 247 -6.79 9.79 11.59
N SER A 248 -5.68 9.49 12.26
CA SER A 248 -4.38 9.16 11.63
C SER A 248 -4.50 7.99 10.65
N ASP A 249 -5.19 6.91 11.05
CA ASP A 249 -5.48 5.74 10.20
C ASP A 249 -6.86 5.80 9.53
N SER A 250 -7.46 7.00 9.49
CA SER A 250 -8.76 7.25 8.90
C SER A 250 -8.63 8.00 7.59
N VAL A 251 -9.47 7.60 6.63
CA VAL A 251 -9.57 8.31 5.35
C VAL A 251 -10.43 9.57 5.44
N VAL A 252 -11.00 9.88 6.62
CA VAL A 252 -11.87 11.04 6.89
C VAL A 252 -11.36 11.83 8.10
N PRO A 253 -11.55 13.15 8.19
CA PRO A 253 -12.15 14.01 7.17
C PRO A 253 -11.24 14.15 5.95
N LYS A 254 -11.84 14.37 4.78
CA LYS A 254 -11.09 14.51 3.52
C LYS A 254 -10.56 15.94 3.40
N PRO A 255 -9.25 16.15 3.20
CA PRO A 255 -8.75 17.47 2.86
C PRO A 255 -9.21 17.88 1.47
N VAL A 256 -9.67 19.13 1.34
CA VAL A 256 -10.07 19.70 0.06
C VAL A 256 -9.53 21.12 -0.06
N ILE A 257 -8.82 21.40 -1.14
CA ILE A 257 -8.39 22.76 -1.49
C ILE A 257 -9.35 23.30 -2.53
N VAL A 258 -9.88 24.50 -2.31
CA VAL A 258 -10.82 25.15 -3.23
C VAL A 258 -10.36 26.53 -3.66
N SER A 259 -10.78 26.93 -4.85
CA SER A 259 -10.64 28.30 -5.37
C SER A 259 -11.83 28.63 -6.26
N MET A 260 -12.07 29.91 -6.54
CA MET A 260 -13.16 30.32 -7.44
C MET A 260 -12.94 29.76 -8.85
N GLY A 261 -14.01 29.29 -9.46
CA GLY A 261 -14.01 28.87 -10.86
C GLY A 261 -14.17 30.03 -11.83
N ASP A 262 -14.34 29.69 -13.12
CA ASP A 262 -14.41 30.68 -14.20
C ASP A 262 -15.75 31.42 -14.25
N GLY A 263 -16.75 30.95 -13.52
CA GLY A 263 -18.10 31.52 -13.44
C GLY A 263 -18.59 31.64 -12.01
N VAL A 264 -19.66 32.42 -11.81
CA VAL A 264 -20.24 32.68 -10.48
C VAL A 264 -20.77 31.43 -9.78
N ASP A 265 -21.15 30.41 -10.57
CA ASP A 265 -21.65 29.11 -10.11
C ASP A 265 -20.59 27.99 -10.21
N SER A 266 -19.33 28.35 -10.41
CA SER A 266 -18.23 27.40 -10.55
C SER A 266 -17.22 27.54 -9.41
N ILE A 267 -16.79 26.39 -8.88
CA ILE A 267 -15.72 26.28 -7.88
C ILE A 267 -14.70 25.24 -8.32
N VAL A 268 -13.41 25.59 -8.30
CA VAL A 268 -12.33 24.64 -8.56
C VAL A 268 -12.03 23.89 -7.26
N SER A 269 -11.87 22.57 -7.35
CA SER A 269 -11.58 21.71 -6.21
C SER A 269 -10.43 20.74 -6.47
N ARG A 270 -9.62 20.53 -5.44
CA ARG A 270 -8.59 19.50 -5.34
C ARG A 270 -8.86 18.67 -4.09
N TYR A 271 -9.38 17.47 -4.33
CA TYR A 271 -9.85 16.55 -3.30
C TYR A 271 -8.78 15.51 -2.98
N PHE A 272 -8.48 15.28 -1.70
CA PHE A 272 -7.43 14.36 -1.28
C PHE A 272 -7.98 13.07 -0.68
N THR A 273 -7.25 11.96 -0.87
CA THR A 273 -7.52 10.66 -0.26
C THR A 273 -6.36 10.16 0.60
N PRO A 274 -6.40 10.46 1.90
CA PRO A 274 -6.19 11.83 2.40
C PRO A 274 -4.78 12.38 2.09
N HIS A 275 -3.81 11.53 1.72
CA HIS A 275 -2.41 11.92 1.49
C HIS A 275 -2.04 12.13 0.02
N ARG A 276 -2.94 11.77 -0.91
CA ARG A 276 -2.75 12.02 -2.36
C ARG A 276 -3.92 12.75 -2.95
N CYS A 277 -3.64 13.67 -3.87
CA CYS A 277 -4.64 14.36 -4.64
C CYS A 277 -5.32 13.38 -5.61
N HIS A 278 -6.65 13.35 -5.58
CA HIS A 278 -7.44 12.49 -6.43
C HIS A 278 -7.36 12.97 -7.89
N ALA A 279 -7.11 12.04 -8.82
CA ALA A 279 -6.93 12.36 -10.24
C ALA A 279 -8.18 12.95 -10.92
N SER A 280 -9.35 12.78 -10.30
CA SER A 280 -10.64 13.35 -10.70
C SER A 280 -11.33 13.95 -9.46
N HIS A 281 -12.55 13.56 -9.12
CA HIS A 281 -13.20 13.94 -7.86
C HIS A 281 -14.18 12.86 -7.38
N ALA A 282 -14.33 12.70 -6.06
CA ALA A 282 -15.37 11.87 -5.48
C ALA A 282 -16.73 12.59 -5.51
N VAL A 283 -17.82 11.88 -5.81
CA VAL A 283 -19.20 12.41 -5.78
C VAL A 283 -19.56 12.99 -4.41
N THR A 284 -19.27 12.25 -3.34
CA THR A 284 -19.53 12.69 -1.96
C THR A 284 -18.74 13.95 -1.62
N GLY A 285 -17.47 14.02 -2.03
CA GLY A 285 -16.68 15.24 -1.91
C GLY A 285 -17.28 16.40 -2.69
N ALA A 286 -17.78 16.17 -3.91
CA ALA A 286 -18.36 17.23 -4.74
C ALA A 286 -19.66 17.78 -4.11
N ILE A 287 -20.47 16.91 -3.49
CA ILE A 287 -21.63 17.31 -2.71
C ILE A 287 -21.19 18.18 -1.52
N GLY A 288 -20.18 17.77 -0.75
CA GLY A 288 -19.72 18.59 0.37
C GLY A 288 -19.12 19.94 -0.04
N VAL A 289 -18.37 19.97 -1.16
CA VAL A 289 -17.83 21.22 -1.73
C VAL A 289 -18.96 22.13 -2.24
N SER A 290 -19.90 21.61 -3.02
CA SER A 290 -21.05 22.38 -3.51
C SER A 290 -21.96 22.87 -2.38
N THR A 291 -22.15 22.06 -1.33
CA THR A 291 -22.88 22.45 -0.12
C THR A 291 -22.20 23.62 0.57
N ALA A 292 -20.88 23.54 0.78
CA ALA A 292 -20.11 24.63 1.37
C ALA A 292 -20.13 25.88 0.48
N PHE A 293 -20.03 25.71 -0.84
CA PHE A 293 -20.04 26.80 -1.81
C PHE A 293 -21.40 27.54 -1.88
N ALA A 294 -22.49 26.78 -1.78
CA ALA A 294 -23.86 27.30 -1.83
C ALA A 294 -24.23 28.08 -0.58
N LEU A 295 -23.72 27.66 0.57
CA LEU A 295 -24.01 28.26 1.86
C LEU A 295 -23.11 29.48 2.11
N PRO A 296 -23.63 30.59 2.69
CA PRO A 296 -22.80 31.73 3.09
C PRO A 296 -21.93 31.42 4.31
N GLY A 297 -20.83 32.13 4.49
CA GLY A 297 -20.00 32.08 5.69
C GLY A 297 -19.05 30.87 5.80
N THR A 298 -18.87 30.11 4.72
CA THR A 298 -17.84 29.07 4.61
C THR A 298 -16.61 29.63 3.90
N VAL A 299 -15.47 28.91 3.97
CA VAL A 299 -14.28 29.29 3.20
C VAL A 299 -14.43 29.07 1.70
N ALA A 300 -15.41 28.26 1.30
CA ALA A 300 -15.74 28.01 -0.10
C ALA A 300 -16.72 29.05 -0.66
N SER A 301 -17.52 29.72 0.19
CA SER A 301 -18.62 30.60 -0.23
C SER A 301 -18.23 31.59 -1.33
N GLY A 302 -19.03 31.61 -2.40
CA GLY A 302 -18.94 32.62 -3.46
C GLY A 302 -19.98 33.73 -3.29
N VAL A 303 -20.71 34.00 -4.38
CA VAL A 303 -21.85 34.94 -4.40
C VAL A 303 -22.96 34.47 -3.43
N LEU A 304 -23.62 35.40 -2.76
CA LEU A 304 -24.79 35.11 -1.95
C LEU A 304 -25.94 34.57 -2.82
N ARG A 305 -26.56 33.47 -2.38
CA ARG A 305 -27.65 32.79 -3.10
C ARG A 305 -28.96 32.89 -2.33
N SER A 306 -30.05 33.09 -3.06
CA SER A 306 -31.41 33.03 -2.52
C SER A 306 -31.87 31.60 -2.34
N ALA A 307 -32.97 31.40 -1.61
CA ALA A 307 -33.67 30.12 -1.61
C ALA A 307 -34.06 29.68 -3.03
N GLY A 308 -34.09 28.37 -3.27
CA GLY A 308 -34.40 27.78 -4.57
C GLY A 308 -33.32 26.84 -5.09
N ARG A 309 -33.48 26.45 -6.36
CA ARG A 309 -32.65 25.46 -7.05
C ARG A 309 -31.48 26.15 -7.77
N HIS A 310 -30.25 25.66 -7.56
CA HIS A 310 -29.02 26.22 -8.12
C HIS A 310 -28.17 25.11 -8.75
N LEU A 311 -27.77 25.29 -10.00
CA LEU A 311 -26.84 24.37 -10.67
C LEU A 311 -25.41 24.86 -10.45
N LEU A 312 -24.62 24.10 -9.69
CA LEU A 312 -23.25 24.44 -9.31
C LEU A 312 -22.26 23.48 -9.94
N SER A 313 -21.14 23.99 -10.45
CA SER A 313 -20.10 23.20 -11.10
C SER A 313 -18.86 23.09 -10.22
N VAL A 314 -18.49 21.86 -9.86
CA VAL A 314 -17.23 21.55 -9.17
C VAL A 314 -16.19 21.12 -10.22
N VAL A 315 -15.27 22.02 -10.54
CA VAL A 315 -14.20 21.82 -11.53
C VAL A 315 -13.03 21.09 -10.88
N HIS A 316 -12.71 19.91 -11.40
CA HIS A 316 -11.66 19.02 -10.89
C HIS A 316 -10.61 18.73 -11.97
N PRO A 317 -9.51 18.02 -11.69
CA PRO A 317 -8.39 17.88 -12.64
C PRO A 317 -8.72 17.24 -14.00
N GLN A 318 -9.87 16.59 -14.14
CA GLN A 318 -10.29 15.88 -15.35
C GLN A 318 -11.52 16.51 -16.03
N GLY A 319 -12.04 17.62 -15.50
CA GLY A 319 -13.27 18.24 -16.01
C GLY A 319 -14.11 18.85 -14.89
N GLN A 320 -15.41 18.63 -14.92
CA GLN A 320 -16.33 19.14 -13.91
C GLN A 320 -17.42 18.14 -13.51
N ILE A 321 -17.99 18.37 -12.33
CA ILE A 321 -19.19 17.71 -11.85
C ILE A 321 -20.23 18.79 -11.58
N ASP A 322 -21.36 18.70 -12.27
CA ASP A 322 -22.49 19.57 -12.00
C ASP A 322 -23.38 18.95 -10.91
N ILE A 323 -23.68 19.74 -9.89
CA ILE A 323 -24.54 19.39 -8.76
C ILE A 323 -25.66 20.41 -8.70
N ASP A 324 -26.86 19.88 -8.66
CA ASP A 324 -28.08 20.63 -8.49
C ASP A 324 -28.43 20.69 -6.99
N VAL A 325 -28.33 21.88 -6.42
CA VAL A 325 -28.47 22.14 -4.98
C VAL A 325 -29.76 22.91 -4.73
N GLU A 326 -30.61 22.38 -3.84
CA GLU A 326 -31.82 23.08 -3.38
C GLU A 326 -31.54 23.75 -2.03
N LEU A 327 -31.62 25.08 -2.00
CA LEU A 327 -31.47 25.89 -0.80
C LEU A 327 -32.83 26.29 -0.22
N VAL A 328 -32.95 26.20 1.10
CA VAL A 328 -34.08 26.71 1.87
C VAL A 328 -33.59 27.70 2.93
N GLY A 329 -34.38 28.74 3.22
CA GLY A 329 -33.98 29.81 4.12
C GLY A 329 -33.02 30.83 3.49
N GLU A 330 -32.58 31.80 4.29
CA GLU A 330 -31.71 32.90 3.86
C GLU A 330 -30.62 33.19 4.90
N GLY A 331 -29.49 33.74 4.44
CA GLY A 331 -28.38 34.14 5.32
C GLY A 331 -27.84 32.98 6.17
N GLU A 332 -27.66 33.22 7.47
CA GLU A 332 -27.15 32.20 8.41
C GLU A 332 -28.13 31.04 8.64
N GLN A 333 -29.42 31.23 8.33
CA GLN A 333 -30.45 30.19 8.41
C GLN A 333 -30.58 29.37 7.12
N ALA A 334 -29.79 29.68 6.09
CA ALA A 334 -29.79 28.92 4.84
C ALA A 334 -29.30 27.48 5.10
N LEU A 335 -30.05 26.51 4.58
CA LEU A 335 -29.77 25.09 4.62
C LEU A 335 -29.89 24.51 3.20
N VAL A 336 -29.10 23.47 2.92
CA VAL A 336 -29.30 22.66 1.72
C VAL A 336 -30.30 21.55 2.06
N SER A 337 -31.39 21.45 1.31
CA SER A 337 -32.44 20.45 1.51
C SER A 337 -32.36 19.28 0.53
N LYS A 338 -31.67 19.46 -0.61
CA LYS A 338 -31.35 18.41 -1.60
C LYS A 338 -30.05 18.70 -2.33
N ALA A 339 -29.34 17.64 -2.70
CA ALA A 339 -28.22 17.70 -3.64
C ALA A 339 -28.36 16.56 -4.65
N ALA A 340 -28.55 16.90 -5.92
CA ALA A 340 -28.75 15.95 -7.00
C ALA A 340 -27.67 16.07 -8.07
N LEU A 341 -27.27 14.96 -8.67
CA LEU A 341 -26.31 14.95 -9.77
C LEU A 341 -26.56 13.83 -10.76
N VAL A 342 -26.10 14.03 -11.99
CA VAL A 342 -26.17 13.02 -13.03
C VAL A 342 -24.89 12.18 -13.04
N ARG A 343 -25.08 10.87 -13.07
CA ARG A 343 -24.05 9.86 -13.31
C ARG A 343 -24.47 8.93 -14.44
N THR A 344 -23.56 8.03 -14.79
CA THR A 344 -23.83 6.98 -15.77
C THR A 344 -23.19 5.69 -15.27
N ALA A 345 -23.78 4.55 -15.60
CA ALA A 345 -23.22 3.23 -15.31
C ALA A 345 -23.23 2.35 -16.57
N ARG A 346 -22.51 1.23 -16.55
CA ARG A 346 -22.54 0.20 -17.60
C ARG A 346 -22.16 -1.14 -17.01
N LYS A 347 -22.96 -2.19 -17.27
CA LYS A 347 -22.56 -3.57 -17.06
C LYS A 347 -21.46 -3.96 -18.05
N ILE A 348 -20.33 -4.47 -17.55
CA ILE A 348 -19.18 -4.89 -18.38
C ILE A 348 -19.21 -6.40 -18.59
N MET A 349 -19.37 -7.15 -17.50
CA MET A 349 -19.35 -8.62 -17.49
C MET A 349 -20.25 -9.14 -16.37
N GLN A 350 -20.85 -10.31 -16.56
CA GLN A 350 -21.55 -11.07 -15.53
C GLN A 350 -21.21 -12.55 -15.68
N GLY A 351 -20.96 -13.24 -14.57
CA GLY A 351 -20.64 -14.66 -14.57
C GLY A 351 -20.28 -15.18 -13.18
N GLU A 352 -19.57 -16.30 -13.12
CA GLU A 352 -19.02 -16.86 -11.89
C GLU A 352 -17.56 -16.44 -11.72
N LEU A 353 -17.22 -15.91 -10.54
CA LEU A 353 -15.87 -15.57 -10.14
C LEU A 353 -15.29 -16.70 -9.29
N HIS A 354 -14.12 -17.19 -9.69
CA HIS A 354 -13.38 -18.19 -8.95
C HIS A 354 -12.42 -17.51 -7.99
N LEU A 355 -12.52 -17.83 -6.70
CA LEU A 355 -11.70 -17.23 -5.66
C LEU A 355 -10.49 -18.13 -5.36
N PRO A 356 -9.29 -17.56 -5.18
CA PRO A 356 -8.09 -18.34 -4.93
C PRO A 356 -8.14 -19.00 -3.55
N HIS A 357 -7.51 -20.17 -3.43
CA HIS A 357 -7.56 -20.96 -2.18
C HIS A 357 -6.86 -20.28 -1.00
N TYR A 358 -5.84 -19.47 -1.27
CA TYR A 358 -4.98 -18.92 -0.23
C TYR A 358 -5.63 -17.79 0.58
N VAL A 359 -6.79 -17.25 0.18
CA VAL A 359 -7.44 -16.14 0.91
C VAL A 359 -8.36 -16.62 2.04
N PHE A 360 -8.84 -17.86 2.01
CA PHE A 360 -9.79 -18.31 3.03
C PHE A 360 -9.10 -18.98 4.22
N PRO A 361 -9.53 -18.68 5.47
CA PRO A 361 -9.13 -19.49 6.61
C PRO A 361 -9.66 -20.92 6.46
N SER A 362 -8.88 -21.89 6.89
CA SER A 362 -9.25 -23.32 6.81
C SER A 362 -10.49 -23.61 7.65
N GLU A 363 -11.41 -24.47 7.17
CA GLU A 363 -12.51 -24.98 7.98
C GLU A 363 -11.97 -25.68 9.24
N PRO A 364 -12.57 -25.48 10.44
CA PRO A 364 -12.27 -26.28 11.61
C PRO A 364 -12.89 -27.67 11.40
N GLY A 365 -12.21 -28.52 10.64
CA GLY A 365 -12.74 -29.82 10.26
C GLY A 365 -11.80 -30.72 9.46
N ASP A 366 -10.79 -30.17 8.78
CA ASP A 366 -9.80 -31.03 8.12
C ASP A 366 -8.69 -31.44 9.10
N SER A 367 -9.03 -32.40 9.95
CA SER A 367 -8.10 -33.13 10.79
C SER A 367 -7.29 -34.17 10.00
N SER A 368 -7.15 -34.03 8.69
CA SER A 368 -6.05 -34.62 7.95
C SER A 368 -4.87 -33.63 7.86
N ARG A 369 -4.32 -33.26 9.02
CA ARG A 369 -2.90 -32.89 9.06
C ARG A 369 -2.17 -34.11 8.48
N PRO A 370 -1.43 -34.04 7.35
CA PRO A 370 -0.46 -35.08 7.10
C PRO A 370 0.46 -35.04 8.31
N GLY A 371 0.43 -36.09 9.12
CA GLY A 371 1.39 -36.22 10.20
C GLY A 371 2.79 -36.07 9.62
N SER A 372 3.74 -35.64 10.43
CA SER A 372 5.17 -35.57 10.08
C SER A 372 5.73 -36.82 9.36
N ALA A 373 5.04 -37.97 9.46
CA ALA A 373 5.30 -39.18 8.70
C ALA A 373 5.27 -39.04 7.16
N ASN A 374 4.51 -38.09 6.59
CA ASN A 374 4.30 -37.94 5.13
C ASN A 374 4.67 -36.56 4.57
N TYR A 375 5.37 -35.71 5.34
CA TYR A 375 5.79 -34.39 4.87
C TYR A 375 7.13 -34.47 4.11
N PRO A 376 7.29 -33.79 2.95
CA PRO A 376 6.27 -33.05 2.20
C PRO A 376 5.55 -33.91 1.12
N SER A 377 4.26 -33.67 0.94
CA SER A 377 3.39 -34.35 -0.03
C SER A 377 2.99 -33.50 -1.25
N GLU A 378 3.32 -32.20 -1.21
CA GLU A 378 3.06 -31.24 -2.27
C GLU A 378 4.25 -30.27 -2.43
N GLU A 379 4.18 -29.39 -3.43
CA GLU A 379 5.23 -28.41 -3.72
C GLU A 379 5.40 -27.42 -2.56
N ILE A 380 6.65 -27.15 -2.18
CA ILE A 380 6.99 -26.11 -1.21
C ILE A 380 7.28 -24.81 -1.97
N THR A 381 6.85 -23.67 -1.45
CA THR A 381 7.19 -22.36 -1.98
C THR A 381 8.09 -21.60 -1.02
N ILE A 382 9.24 -21.12 -1.51
CA ILE A 382 10.11 -20.18 -0.79
C ILE A 382 9.80 -18.77 -1.26
N ILE A 383 9.31 -17.93 -0.35
CA ILE A 383 9.07 -16.51 -0.56
C ILE A 383 10.36 -15.74 -0.35
N VAL A 384 10.81 -15.02 -1.37
CA VAL A 384 12.03 -14.22 -1.39
C VAL A 384 11.67 -12.74 -1.27
N PRO A 385 12.22 -12.00 -0.29
CA PRO A 385 11.84 -10.60 0.01
C PRO A 385 12.36 -9.55 -0.98
N THR A 386 12.92 -9.97 -2.12
CA THR A 386 13.55 -9.10 -3.11
C THR A 386 13.11 -9.46 -4.51
N SER A 387 13.24 -8.51 -5.44
CA SER A 387 12.93 -8.72 -6.87
C SER A 387 13.71 -9.89 -7.45
N ALA A 388 13.10 -10.55 -8.44
CA ALA A 388 13.71 -11.64 -9.19
C ALA A 388 15.03 -11.23 -9.85
N GLY A 389 15.97 -12.16 -9.95
CA GLY A 389 17.32 -11.94 -10.49
C GLY A 389 18.29 -11.24 -9.55
N GLY A 390 17.86 -10.85 -8.35
CA GLY A 390 18.72 -10.33 -7.29
C GLY A 390 19.52 -11.43 -6.57
N GLY A 391 20.46 -11.03 -5.71
CA GLY A 391 21.28 -11.98 -4.95
C GLY A 391 20.45 -12.98 -4.15
N ASN A 392 19.50 -12.52 -3.33
CA ASN A 392 18.69 -13.41 -2.49
C ASN A 392 17.89 -14.43 -3.33
N ASP A 393 17.37 -14.00 -4.48
CA ASP A 393 16.68 -14.87 -5.44
C ASP A 393 17.62 -15.97 -5.98
N ASN A 394 18.82 -15.60 -6.40
CA ASN A 394 19.81 -16.55 -6.89
C ASN A 394 20.19 -17.58 -5.83
N MET A 395 20.41 -17.14 -4.58
CA MET A 395 20.72 -18.04 -3.47
C MET A 395 19.54 -18.97 -3.14
N ALA A 396 18.32 -18.44 -3.06
CA ALA A 396 17.12 -19.24 -2.86
C ALA A 396 16.98 -20.31 -3.96
N ARG A 397 17.17 -19.95 -5.23
CA ARG A 397 17.12 -20.90 -6.35
C ARG A 397 18.22 -21.95 -6.32
N VAL A 398 19.44 -21.61 -5.86
CA VAL A 398 20.51 -22.60 -5.64
C VAL A 398 20.09 -23.62 -4.59
N LEU A 399 19.55 -23.16 -3.46
CA LEU A 399 19.08 -24.03 -2.39
C LEU A 399 17.88 -24.87 -2.83
N SER A 400 16.85 -24.28 -3.44
CA SER A 400 15.64 -24.96 -3.90
C SER A 400 15.94 -26.13 -4.84
N ARG A 401 16.93 -26.00 -5.74
CA ARG A 401 17.34 -27.08 -6.66
C ARG A 401 17.92 -28.30 -5.95
N LYS A 402 18.50 -28.14 -4.77
CA LYS A 402 19.11 -29.22 -3.97
C LYS A 402 18.15 -29.73 -2.90
N LEU A 403 17.41 -28.82 -2.26
CA LEU A 403 16.39 -29.15 -1.27
C LEU A 403 15.24 -29.97 -1.86
N GLY A 404 14.78 -29.65 -3.07
CA GLY A 404 13.65 -30.34 -3.69
C GLY A 404 13.85 -31.85 -3.84
N PRO A 405 14.93 -32.32 -4.51
CA PRO A 405 15.26 -33.74 -4.61
C PRO A 405 15.43 -34.43 -3.26
N GLU A 406 16.01 -33.75 -2.27
CA GLU A 406 16.20 -34.28 -0.90
C GLU A 406 14.87 -34.42 -0.14
N LEU A 407 13.89 -33.57 -0.44
CA LEU A 407 12.54 -33.61 0.12
C LEU A 407 11.55 -34.42 -0.72
N GLY A 408 11.95 -34.88 -1.92
CA GLY A 408 11.08 -35.61 -2.85
C GLY A 408 9.99 -34.76 -3.51
N GLN A 409 10.09 -33.42 -3.45
CA GLN A 409 9.10 -32.48 -3.99
C GLN A 409 9.78 -31.35 -4.76
N SER A 410 9.07 -30.69 -5.67
CA SER A 410 9.56 -29.43 -6.25
C SER A 410 9.54 -28.32 -5.19
N ILE A 411 10.41 -27.33 -5.37
CA ILE A 411 10.40 -26.11 -4.57
C ILE A 411 10.31 -24.89 -5.50
N ALA A 412 9.18 -24.20 -5.46
CA ALA A 412 8.97 -22.95 -6.14
C ALA A 412 9.66 -21.79 -5.42
N VAL A 413 10.07 -20.77 -6.18
CA VAL A 413 10.62 -19.51 -5.66
C VAL A 413 9.74 -18.36 -6.13
N ASP A 414 9.08 -17.69 -5.19
CA ASP A 414 8.21 -16.54 -5.43
C ASP A 414 8.87 -15.26 -4.86
N ASN A 415 9.04 -14.25 -5.71
CA ASN A 415 9.72 -13.00 -5.36
C ASN A 415 8.69 -11.92 -5.00
N ARG A 416 8.68 -11.53 -3.72
CA ARG A 416 7.80 -10.47 -3.20
C ARG A 416 8.62 -9.30 -2.69
N ALA A 417 8.91 -8.37 -3.59
CA ALA A 417 9.67 -7.16 -3.28
C ALA A 417 8.77 -6.07 -2.68
N GLY A 418 9.34 -5.25 -1.80
CA GLY A 418 8.67 -4.08 -1.23
C GLY A 418 9.07 -3.83 0.22
N ALA A 419 9.16 -2.56 0.61
CA ALA A 419 9.48 -2.12 1.98
C ALA A 419 10.66 -2.90 2.62
N ASN A 420 11.75 -3.08 1.88
CA ASN A 420 12.94 -3.83 2.31
C ASN A 420 12.63 -5.25 2.83
N GLY A 421 11.63 -5.91 2.24
CA GLY A 421 11.23 -7.27 2.57
C GLY A 421 10.07 -7.38 3.55
N SER A 422 9.58 -6.28 4.13
CA SER A 422 8.44 -6.33 5.05
C SER A 422 7.17 -6.89 4.39
N VAL A 423 6.95 -6.63 3.10
CA VAL A 423 5.81 -7.20 2.34
C VAL A 423 5.86 -8.73 2.30
N ALA A 424 7.05 -9.30 2.10
CA ALA A 424 7.23 -10.75 2.11
C ALA A 424 7.09 -11.33 3.52
N ALA A 425 7.62 -10.64 4.53
CA ALA A 425 7.48 -11.04 5.93
C ALA A 425 6.01 -11.09 6.36
N GLU A 426 5.25 -10.02 6.08
CA GLU A 426 3.81 -9.95 6.34
C GLU A 426 3.02 -11.05 5.62
N TYR A 427 3.40 -11.36 4.38
CA TYR A 427 2.76 -12.45 3.64
C TYR A 427 3.04 -13.81 4.28
N VAL A 428 4.29 -14.11 4.66
CA VAL A 428 4.63 -15.41 5.23
C VAL A 428 4.11 -15.56 6.65
N CYS A 429 4.14 -14.53 7.50
CA CYS A 429 3.58 -14.66 8.84
C CYS A 429 2.07 -14.92 8.84
N ALA A 430 1.35 -14.43 7.81
CA ALA A 430 -0.07 -14.70 7.60
C ALA A 430 -0.34 -16.03 6.86
N ALA A 431 0.69 -16.73 6.38
CA ALA A 431 0.54 -17.98 5.64
C ALA A 431 0.20 -19.16 6.55
N ARG A 432 -0.26 -20.25 5.92
CA ARG A 432 -0.55 -21.51 6.61
C ARG A 432 0.72 -22.02 7.30
N SER A 433 0.62 -22.33 8.59
CA SER A 433 1.73 -22.89 9.37
C SER A 433 1.90 -24.41 9.14
N ASP A 434 1.83 -24.85 7.89
CA ASP A 434 1.95 -26.27 7.49
C ASP A 434 3.32 -26.62 6.88
N GLY A 435 4.22 -25.63 6.80
CA GLY A 435 5.57 -25.80 6.28
C GLY A 435 5.68 -25.77 4.76
N TYR A 436 4.61 -25.50 4.00
CA TYR A 436 4.69 -25.39 2.54
C TYR A 436 4.97 -23.96 2.04
N THR A 437 4.78 -22.96 2.89
CA THR A 437 5.21 -21.58 2.61
C THR A 437 6.36 -21.22 3.54
N LEU A 438 7.55 -21.05 2.98
CA LEU A 438 8.77 -20.73 3.71
C LEU A 438 9.22 -19.31 3.36
N MET A 439 9.87 -18.63 4.30
CA MET A 439 10.48 -17.33 4.07
C MET A 439 11.99 -17.47 3.94
N PHE A 440 12.54 -16.90 2.87
CA PHE A 440 13.94 -16.57 2.78
C PHE A 440 14.21 -15.30 3.59
N GLY A 441 14.58 -15.44 4.85
CA GLY A 441 14.88 -14.34 5.75
C GLY A 441 16.32 -13.83 5.61
N TYR A 442 16.52 -12.55 5.88
CA TYR A 442 17.83 -11.93 5.95
C TYR A 442 17.85 -10.77 6.94
N ILE A 443 19.05 -10.23 7.17
CA ILE A 443 19.32 -9.18 8.17
C ILE A 443 18.35 -7.99 8.16
N ALA A 444 17.83 -7.54 7.00
CA ALA A 444 16.87 -6.43 7.01
C ALA A 444 15.50 -6.85 7.57
N THR A 445 14.96 -7.97 7.10
CA THR A 445 13.63 -8.46 7.54
C THR A 445 13.56 -8.83 9.02
N HIS A 446 14.61 -9.45 9.57
CA HIS A 446 14.58 -10.02 10.92
C HIS A 446 15.51 -9.30 11.91
N GLY A 447 16.26 -8.28 11.46
CA GLY A 447 17.21 -7.54 12.30
C GLY A 447 16.99 -6.03 12.25
N ILE A 448 17.05 -5.41 11.07
CA ILE A 448 17.06 -3.94 10.94
C ILE A 448 15.66 -3.33 10.89
N ASN A 449 14.78 -3.80 9.98
CA ASN A 449 13.45 -3.19 9.81
C ASN A 449 12.65 -3.13 11.12
N PRO A 450 12.59 -4.21 11.93
CA PRO A 450 11.77 -4.20 13.15
C PRO A 450 12.21 -3.22 14.22
N VAL A 451 13.47 -2.75 14.18
CA VAL A 451 14.02 -1.78 15.15
C VAL A 451 14.18 -0.38 14.57
N MET A 452 14.09 -0.22 13.24
CA MET A 452 14.21 1.07 12.56
C MET A 452 12.85 1.71 12.24
N GLN A 453 11.82 0.89 12.02
CA GLN A 453 10.49 1.35 11.61
C GLN A 453 9.39 0.45 12.19
N GLN A 454 8.16 0.96 12.22
CA GLN A 454 7.01 0.16 12.61
C GLN A 454 6.70 -0.87 11.52
N VAL A 455 6.80 -2.16 11.87
CA VAL A 455 6.47 -3.30 11.00
C VAL A 455 5.22 -4.01 11.50
N ARG A 456 4.52 -4.75 10.62
CA ARG A 456 3.29 -5.48 10.95
C ARG A 456 3.53 -6.96 11.29
N TYR A 457 4.75 -7.30 11.68
CA TYR A 457 5.14 -8.64 12.09
C TYR A 457 6.15 -8.54 13.24
N ASP A 458 6.16 -9.53 14.12
CA ASP A 458 7.17 -9.73 15.15
C ASP A 458 8.19 -10.77 14.66
N PRO A 459 9.46 -10.40 14.42
CA PRO A 459 10.48 -11.30 13.86
C PRO A 459 10.83 -12.49 14.77
N LEU A 460 10.46 -12.46 16.06
CA LEU A 460 10.71 -13.54 17.01
C LEU A 460 9.47 -14.40 17.26
N LYS A 461 8.27 -13.81 17.21
CA LYS A 461 7.02 -14.52 17.54
C LYS A 461 6.28 -15.07 16.33
N ASP A 462 6.38 -14.40 15.19
CA ASP A 462 5.55 -14.72 14.03
C ASP A 462 6.22 -15.71 13.05
N PHE A 463 7.45 -16.14 13.37
CA PHE A 463 8.25 -17.05 12.56
C PHE A 463 8.84 -18.20 13.38
N ALA A 464 8.74 -19.41 12.84
CA ALA A 464 9.48 -20.57 13.28
C ALA A 464 10.82 -20.64 12.53
N PRO A 465 11.97 -20.51 13.20
CA PRO A 465 13.28 -20.59 12.56
C PRO A 465 13.53 -22.01 12.05
N ILE A 466 13.99 -22.15 10.81
CA ILE A 466 14.40 -23.44 10.25
C ILE A 466 15.90 -23.60 10.39
N GLY A 467 16.69 -22.65 9.91
CA GLY A 467 18.15 -22.73 10.01
C GLY A 467 18.87 -21.61 9.27
N LEU A 468 20.06 -21.29 9.77
CA LEU A 468 20.95 -20.33 9.14
C LEU A 468 21.53 -20.93 7.84
N ILE A 469 21.62 -20.12 6.80
CA ILE A 469 22.21 -20.48 5.51
C ILE A 469 23.69 -20.09 5.52
N GLY A 470 23.99 -18.86 5.94
CA GLY A 470 25.35 -18.35 5.96
C GLY A 470 25.41 -16.84 6.08
N HIS A 471 26.64 -16.34 5.94
CA HIS A 471 26.97 -14.93 6.06
C HIS A 471 27.64 -14.42 4.79
N SER A 472 27.48 -13.14 4.48
CA SER A 472 28.27 -12.46 3.47
C SER A 472 28.91 -11.21 4.08
N PRO A 473 30.25 -11.11 4.07
CA PRO A 473 30.96 -9.92 4.53
C PRO A 473 30.50 -8.69 3.76
N SER A 474 30.37 -7.54 4.43
CA SER A 474 30.20 -6.27 3.72
C SER A 474 31.53 -5.82 3.10
N VAL A 475 31.50 -5.17 1.94
CA VAL A 475 32.71 -4.77 1.20
C VAL A 475 32.57 -3.32 0.76
N LEU A 476 33.54 -2.46 1.04
CA LEU A 476 33.58 -1.11 0.49
C LEU A 476 34.08 -1.16 -0.95
N VAL A 477 33.21 -0.79 -1.89
CA VAL A 477 33.53 -0.82 -3.33
C VAL A 477 33.39 0.56 -3.96
N VAL A 478 34.19 0.79 -4.99
CA VAL A 478 34.17 1.99 -5.82
C VAL A 478 34.07 1.65 -7.30
N HIS A 479 33.57 2.61 -8.08
CA HIS A 479 33.58 2.51 -9.55
C HIS A 479 35.01 2.31 -10.07
N ALA A 480 35.24 1.35 -10.97
CA ALA A 480 36.59 1.02 -11.45
C ALA A 480 37.32 2.19 -12.15
N GLY A 481 36.59 3.03 -12.88
CA GLY A 481 37.11 4.24 -13.53
C GLY A 481 37.46 5.40 -12.59
N SER A 482 37.24 5.25 -11.28
CA SER A 482 37.46 6.33 -10.30
C SER A 482 38.94 6.63 -10.00
N GLY A 483 39.85 5.72 -10.39
CA GLY A 483 41.28 5.76 -10.07
C GLY A 483 41.62 5.43 -8.60
N LEU A 484 40.63 5.15 -7.77
CA LEU A 484 40.82 4.83 -6.35
C LEU A 484 41.27 3.36 -6.17
N ARG A 485 42.21 3.15 -5.25
CA ARG A 485 42.78 1.82 -4.92
C ARG A 485 42.92 1.58 -3.43
N THR A 486 42.88 2.64 -2.60
CA THR A 486 43.02 2.55 -1.14
C THR A 486 41.92 3.34 -0.44
N VAL A 487 41.60 2.96 0.80
CA VAL A 487 40.67 3.72 1.66
C VAL A 487 41.21 5.12 1.94
N GLY A 488 42.53 5.29 2.10
CA GLY A 488 43.15 6.60 2.30
C GLY A 488 42.90 7.56 1.14
N ASP A 489 43.07 7.11 -0.10
CA ASP A 489 42.78 7.91 -1.30
C ASP A 489 41.29 8.23 -1.41
N PHE A 490 40.43 7.27 -1.06
CA PHE A 490 38.99 7.45 -1.05
C PHE A 490 38.56 8.53 -0.04
N LEU A 491 39.01 8.43 1.22
CA LEU A 491 38.72 9.40 2.27
C LEU A 491 39.28 10.79 1.96
N LYS A 492 40.43 10.87 1.29
CA LYS A 492 40.98 12.13 0.78
C LYS A 492 40.07 12.73 -0.29
N LYS A 493 39.64 11.92 -1.27
CA LYS A 493 38.82 12.38 -2.40
C LYS A 493 37.43 12.82 -1.98
N ILE A 494 36.76 12.09 -1.08
CA ILE A 494 35.42 12.46 -0.57
C ILE A 494 35.46 13.76 0.24
N ARG A 495 36.53 14.03 1.00
CA ARG A 495 36.74 15.32 1.68
C ARG A 495 36.91 16.48 0.71
N GLN A 496 37.66 16.28 -0.37
CA GLN A 496 37.96 17.33 -1.35
C GLN A 496 36.79 17.62 -2.28
N HIS A 497 36.02 16.59 -2.63
CA HIS A 497 34.95 16.66 -3.64
C HIS A 497 33.68 15.92 -3.20
N PRO A 498 33.05 16.32 -2.08
CA PRO A 498 31.88 15.62 -1.53
C PRO A 498 30.71 15.53 -2.53
N GLN A 499 30.48 16.61 -3.28
CA GLN A 499 29.44 16.73 -4.33
C GLN A 499 29.64 15.78 -5.53
N ARG A 500 30.79 15.09 -5.62
CA ARG A 500 31.14 14.18 -6.74
C ARG A 500 31.35 12.75 -6.27
N MET A 501 30.97 12.44 -5.04
CA MET A 501 31.24 11.15 -4.37
C MET A 501 29.95 10.56 -3.81
N ASN A 502 28.90 10.57 -4.63
CA ASN A 502 27.58 10.06 -4.25
C ASN A 502 27.67 8.55 -4.00
N TYR A 503 26.93 8.07 -3.00
CA TYR A 503 26.90 6.64 -2.66
C TYR A 503 25.61 5.99 -3.15
N ALA A 504 25.67 4.71 -3.51
CA ALA A 504 24.47 3.94 -3.83
C ALA A 504 23.93 3.22 -2.59
N SER A 505 22.60 3.18 -2.45
CA SER A 505 21.90 2.43 -1.42
C SER A 505 20.90 1.44 -2.04
N ALA A 506 20.74 0.29 -1.40
CA ALA A 506 19.76 -0.74 -1.78
C ALA A 506 18.36 -0.50 -1.18
N GLY A 507 18.15 0.62 -0.51
CA GLY A 507 16.95 0.93 0.28
C GLY A 507 17.35 1.55 1.62
N GLU A 508 16.54 2.48 2.13
CA GLU A 508 16.69 2.97 3.50
C GLU A 508 16.58 1.79 4.49
N GLY A 509 17.37 1.79 5.55
CA GLY A 509 17.40 0.67 6.51
C GLY A 509 18.00 -0.64 5.99
N THR A 510 18.73 -0.59 4.88
CA THR A 510 19.58 -1.70 4.45
C THR A 510 21.03 -1.51 4.91
N VAL A 511 21.81 -2.58 4.96
CA VAL A 511 23.24 -2.49 5.31
C VAL A 511 24.02 -1.49 4.44
N PRO A 512 23.86 -1.43 3.10
CA PRO A 512 24.53 -0.41 2.29
C PRO A 512 24.24 1.03 2.71
N HIS A 513 23.01 1.32 3.14
CA HIS A 513 22.63 2.63 3.66
C HIS A 513 23.33 2.91 4.99
N LEU A 514 23.14 2.02 5.97
CA LEU A 514 23.67 2.21 7.33
C LEU A 514 25.20 2.24 7.35
N ALA A 515 25.86 1.41 6.55
CA ALA A 515 27.31 1.43 6.39
C ALA A 515 27.81 2.75 5.80
N ALA A 516 27.09 3.33 4.84
CA ALA A 516 27.45 4.63 4.29
C ALA A 516 27.34 5.73 5.36
N GLU A 517 26.21 5.79 6.07
CA GLU A 517 25.99 6.76 7.14
C GLU A 517 27.04 6.65 8.26
N ILE A 518 27.38 5.43 8.70
CA ILE A 518 28.43 5.19 9.69
C ILE A 518 29.78 5.69 9.17
N LEU A 519 30.15 5.36 7.92
CA LEU A 519 31.43 5.78 7.33
C LEU A 519 31.53 7.31 7.29
N LEU A 520 30.47 7.96 6.82
CA LEU A 520 30.39 9.41 6.67
C LEU A 520 30.51 10.10 8.03
N HIS A 521 29.71 9.65 9.01
CA HIS A 521 29.69 10.19 10.37
C HIS A 521 31.05 10.02 11.07
N GLN A 522 31.63 8.81 11.06
CA GLN A 522 32.91 8.53 11.73
C GLN A 522 34.09 9.35 11.18
N ASN A 523 34.03 9.72 9.89
CA ASN A 523 35.13 10.41 9.23
C ASN A 523 34.91 11.92 9.05
N GLY A 524 33.77 12.44 9.52
CA GLY A 524 33.39 13.85 9.38
C GLY A 524 33.26 14.29 7.92
N VAL A 525 32.70 13.43 7.06
CA VAL A 525 32.55 13.69 5.62
C VAL A 525 31.08 13.61 5.22
N VAL A 526 30.73 14.26 4.11
CA VAL A 526 29.36 14.32 3.60
C VAL A 526 29.35 13.82 2.16
N ALA A 527 28.34 13.03 1.80
CA ALA A 527 28.06 12.63 0.43
C ALA A 527 26.54 12.42 0.26
N GLU A 528 26.04 12.63 -0.95
CA GLU A 528 24.64 12.39 -1.27
C GLU A 528 24.39 10.90 -1.51
N GLY A 529 23.32 10.37 -0.92
CA GLY A 529 22.87 8.99 -1.12
C GLY A 529 21.88 8.87 -2.28
N VAL A 530 22.06 7.86 -3.12
CA VAL A 530 21.13 7.51 -4.21
C VAL A 530 20.50 6.15 -3.89
N THR A 531 19.22 6.18 -3.53
CA THR A 531 18.47 4.97 -3.15
C THR A 531 17.87 4.28 -4.36
N HIS A 532 18.05 2.96 -4.43
CA HIS A 532 17.48 2.12 -5.48
C HIS A 532 16.59 1.02 -4.88
N ALA A 533 15.71 0.45 -5.72
CA ALA A 533 14.84 -0.67 -5.35
C ALA A 533 15.59 -2.02 -5.28
N GLY A 534 16.61 -2.09 -4.41
CA GLY A 534 17.40 -3.29 -4.14
C GLY A 534 18.88 -3.21 -4.54
N ALA A 535 19.64 -4.24 -4.15
CA ALA A 535 21.10 -4.26 -4.31
C ALA A 535 21.57 -4.31 -5.79
N ALA A 536 20.88 -5.07 -6.65
CA ALA A 536 21.25 -5.20 -8.05
C ALA A 536 21.20 -3.86 -8.83
N PRO A 537 20.11 -3.05 -8.78
CA PRO A 537 20.11 -1.74 -9.41
C PRO A 537 21.11 -0.76 -8.76
N ALA A 538 21.31 -0.82 -7.44
CA ALA A 538 22.29 0.01 -6.73
C ALA A 538 23.74 -0.24 -7.18
N ILE A 539 24.15 -1.51 -7.24
CA ILE A 539 25.49 -1.89 -7.70
C ILE A 539 25.70 -1.47 -9.16
N ASN A 540 24.69 -1.64 -10.00
CA ASN A 540 24.76 -1.21 -11.39
C ASN A 540 24.94 0.32 -11.55
N ALA A 541 24.40 1.11 -10.63
CA ALA A 541 24.66 2.55 -10.60
C ALA A 541 26.13 2.86 -10.32
N VAL A 542 26.77 2.10 -9.42
CA VAL A 542 28.22 2.22 -9.16
C VAL A 542 29.06 1.74 -10.35
N VAL A 543 28.70 0.61 -10.94
CA VAL A 543 29.37 0.08 -12.14
C VAL A 543 29.34 1.08 -13.29
N ARG A 544 28.21 1.78 -13.50
CA ARG A 544 28.07 2.83 -14.53
C ARG A 544 28.64 4.19 -14.13
N GLY A 545 29.14 4.34 -12.90
CA GLY A 545 29.65 5.61 -12.38
C GLY A 545 28.56 6.66 -12.11
N GLN A 546 27.28 6.26 -12.07
CA GLN A 546 26.16 7.11 -11.65
C GLN A 546 26.22 7.41 -10.14
N ALA A 547 26.69 6.43 -9.36
CA ALA A 547 27.20 6.60 -8.00
C ALA A 547 28.68 6.20 -7.98
N GLN A 548 29.45 6.69 -7.01
CA GLN A 548 30.90 6.49 -6.98
C GLN A 548 31.34 5.36 -6.05
N TRP A 549 30.54 5.04 -5.04
CA TRP A 549 30.85 4.00 -4.07
C TRP A 549 29.60 3.40 -3.42
N MET A 550 29.77 2.26 -2.76
CA MET A 550 28.73 1.55 -2.01
C MET A 550 29.42 0.61 -1.00
N VAL A 551 28.69 0.20 0.04
CA VAL A 551 29.11 -0.90 0.94
C VAL A 551 28.12 -2.08 0.82
N PRO A 552 28.09 -2.81 -0.30
CA PRO A 552 27.24 -3.98 -0.49
C PRO A 552 27.72 -5.21 0.30
N SER A 553 26.94 -6.29 0.28
CA SER A 553 27.49 -7.62 0.60
C SER A 553 28.49 -8.02 -0.47
N LEU A 554 29.54 -8.73 -0.08
CA LEU A 554 30.49 -9.36 -0.98
C LEU A 554 29.75 -10.24 -1.98
N PHE A 555 28.71 -10.94 -1.54
CA PHE A 555 27.86 -11.77 -2.38
C PHE A 555 27.30 -11.03 -3.59
N SER A 556 26.78 -9.82 -3.38
CA SER A 556 26.21 -9.02 -4.46
C SER A 556 27.27 -8.31 -5.32
N ALA A 557 28.44 -8.00 -4.76
CA ALA A 557 29.51 -7.30 -5.46
C ALA A 557 30.48 -8.22 -6.23
N LEU A 558 30.66 -9.46 -5.79
CA LEU A 558 31.72 -10.36 -6.26
C LEU A 558 31.73 -10.58 -7.77
N PRO A 559 30.58 -10.74 -8.48
CA PRO A 559 30.59 -10.85 -9.94
C PRO A 559 31.21 -9.64 -10.65
N TYR A 560 31.04 -8.44 -10.10
CA TYR A 560 31.54 -7.20 -10.66
C TYR A 560 33.00 -6.94 -10.27
N LEU A 561 33.42 -7.44 -9.11
CA LEU A 561 34.81 -7.45 -8.67
C LEU A 561 35.65 -8.41 -9.54
N LYS A 562 35.14 -9.61 -9.83
CA LYS A 562 35.78 -10.59 -10.72
C LYS A 562 35.98 -10.07 -12.15
N THR A 563 35.04 -9.26 -12.64
CA THR A 563 35.11 -8.67 -13.99
C THR A 563 35.86 -7.33 -14.04
N GLY A 564 36.36 -6.83 -12.90
CA GLY A 564 37.10 -5.57 -12.83
C GLY A 564 36.24 -4.31 -13.02
N ASN A 565 34.91 -4.44 -12.98
CA ASN A 565 33.97 -3.32 -13.09
C ASN A 565 33.83 -2.53 -11.78
N LEU A 566 34.14 -3.18 -10.66
CA LEU A 566 34.30 -2.57 -9.35
C LEU A 566 35.68 -2.83 -8.80
N VAL A 567 36.11 -1.96 -7.88
CA VAL A 567 37.32 -2.13 -7.08
C VAL A 567 36.91 -2.17 -5.63
N ALA A 568 37.31 -3.20 -4.88
CA ALA A 568 37.14 -3.21 -3.43
C ALA A 568 38.32 -2.52 -2.75
N LEU A 569 38.00 -1.73 -1.73
CA LEU A 569 38.97 -1.00 -0.93
C LEU A 569 39.19 -1.64 0.44
N ALA A 570 38.15 -2.26 0.99
CA ALA A 570 38.19 -2.96 2.28
C ALA A 570 37.01 -3.93 2.40
N VAL A 571 37.15 -4.96 3.24
CA VAL A 571 36.12 -5.98 3.48
C VAL A 571 35.91 -6.23 4.97
N ALA A 572 34.71 -6.61 5.37
CA ALA A 572 34.38 -7.02 6.73
C ALA A 572 35.08 -8.33 7.11
N GLY A 573 35.39 -8.48 8.39
CA GLY A 573 36.03 -9.67 8.95
C GLY A 573 37.25 -9.36 9.82
N LYS A 574 37.50 -10.24 10.80
CA LYS A 574 38.65 -10.16 11.71
C LYS A 574 39.99 -10.48 11.05
N GLN A 575 39.95 -11.14 9.89
CA GLN A 575 41.12 -11.55 9.11
C GLN A 575 40.79 -11.40 7.63
N ARG A 576 41.80 -11.14 6.81
CA ARG A 576 41.63 -11.07 5.35
C ARG A 576 41.12 -12.40 4.80
N LEU A 577 40.35 -12.33 3.73
CA LEU A 577 39.88 -13.51 3.03
C LEU A 577 41.07 -14.26 2.43
N SER A 578 41.18 -15.57 2.68
CA SER A 578 42.34 -16.38 2.27
C SER A 578 42.61 -16.37 0.76
N TRP A 579 41.54 -16.26 -0.03
CA TRP A 579 41.58 -16.17 -1.50
C TRP A 579 41.65 -14.73 -2.02
N TRP A 580 41.62 -13.72 -1.14
CA TRP A 580 41.74 -12.30 -1.50
C TRP A 580 42.64 -11.51 -0.52
N PRO A 581 43.93 -11.91 -0.37
CA PRO A 581 44.81 -11.38 0.67
C PRO A 581 45.21 -9.91 0.47
N ASP A 582 45.01 -9.36 -0.73
CA ASP A 582 45.41 -7.98 -1.05
C ASP A 582 44.38 -6.93 -0.57
N VAL A 583 43.16 -7.34 -0.24
CA VAL A 583 42.13 -6.43 0.28
C VAL A 583 42.20 -6.42 1.81
N PRO A 584 42.50 -5.27 2.44
CA PRO A 584 42.54 -5.16 3.90
C PRO A 584 41.15 -5.32 4.50
N THR A 585 41.10 -5.72 5.76
CA THR A 585 39.85 -5.70 6.52
C THR A 585 39.49 -4.30 7.00
N PHE A 586 38.22 -4.08 7.37
CA PHE A 586 37.83 -2.86 8.08
C PHE A 586 38.58 -2.70 9.41
N ASP A 587 38.88 -3.80 10.10
CA ASP A 587 39.62 -3.79 11.36
C ASP A 587 41.06 -3.28 11.20
N GLU A 588 41.74 -3.62 10.10
CA GLU A 588 43.09 -3.15 9.78
C GLU A 588 43.15 -1.64 9.46
N LEU A 589 42.00 -1.00 9.25
CA LEU A 589 41.89 0.38 8.79
C LEU A 589 41.17 1.30 9.78
N ASP A 590 40.97 0.86 11.03
CA ASP A 590 40.23 1.59 12.05
C ASP A 590 38.78 1.92 11.64
N LEU A 591 38.16 1.03 10.86
CA LEU A 591 36.78 1.13 10.37
C LEU A 591 35.88 0.02 10.93
N GLN A 592 36.15 -0.50 12.13
CA GLN A 592 35.47 -1.69 12.70
C GLN A 592 33.93 -1.58 12.72
N ALA A 593 33.38 -0.36 12.85
CA ALA A 593 31.94 -0.14 12.85
C ALA A 593 31.26 -0.43 11.49
N LEU A 594 32.05 -0.54 10.42
CA LEU A 594 31.59 -0.95 9.08
C LEU A 594 31.56 -2.46 8.90
N ASP A 595 31.98 -3.26 9.89
CA ASP A 595 31.75 -4.70 9.89
C ASP A 595 30.28 -5.02 10.16
N LEU A 596 29.48 -4.74 9.14
CA LEU A 596 28.06 -5.05 9.08
C LEU A 596 27.87 -6.31 8.24
N THR A 597 28.49 -7.41 8.69
CA THR A 597 28.34 -8.71 8.04
C THR A 597 26.85 -9.09 7.94
N GLN A 598 26.43 -9.47 6.73
CA GLN A 598 25.04 -9.81 6.43
C GLN A 598 24.81 -11.30 6.63
N TRP A 599 23.62 -11.69 7.07
CA TRP A 599 23.26 -13.08 7.28
C TRP A 599 21.93 -13.43 6.60
N TYR A 600 21.77 -14.72 6.30
CA TYR A 600 20.61 -15.27 5.59
C TYR A 600 20.14 -16.54 6.30
N GLY A 601 18.82 -16.73 6.39
CA GLY A 601 18.22 -17.89 7.06
C GLY A 601 16.89 -18.27 6.43
N LEU A 602 16.43 -19.48 6.74
CA LEU A 602 15.12 -19.97 6.31
C LEU A 602 14.18 -20.00 7.53
N PHE A 603 12.94 -19.58 7.32
CA PHE A 603 11.90 -19.51 8.34
C PHE A 603 10.59 -20.10 7.81
N ALA A 604 9.77 -20.61 8.70
CA ALA A 604 8.37 -20.95 8.45
C ALA A 604 7.46 -20.05 9.30
N PRO A 605 6.13 -20.05 9.11
CA PRO A 605 5.21 -19.35 10.00
C PRO A 605 5.27 -19.93 11.43
N ALA A 606 5.03 -19.09 12.45
CA ALA A 606 5.23 -19.39 13.87
C ALA A 606 4.71 -20.76 14.36
N SER A 607 3.51 -21.16 13.93
CA SER A 607 2.83 -22.34 14.44
C SER A 607 3.17 -23.64 13.67
N THR A 608 4.26 -23.63 12.90
CA THR A 608 4.68 -24.79 12.10
C THR A 608 5.11 -25.92 13.03
N GLU A 609 4.61 -27.14 12.78
CA GLU A 609 4.87 -28.27 13.66
C GLU A 609 6.37 -28.52 13.85
N PRO A 610 6.87 -28.70 15.10
CA PRO A 610 8.30 -28.90 15.35
C PRO A 610 8.93 -30.04 14.54
N ALA A 611 8.17 -31.10 14.25
CA ALA A 611 8.64 -32.20 13.42
C ALA A 611 8.87 -31.79 11.95
N VAL A 612 8.02 -30.92 11.39
CA VAL A 612 8.20 -30.34 10.04
C VAL A 612 9.40 -29.41 10.02
N VAL A 613 9.55 -28.54 11.02
CA VAL A 613 10.73 -27.68 11.18
C VAL A 613 12.01 -28.52 11.28
N SER A 614 11.98 -29.64 12.00
CA SER A 614 13.09 -30.58 12.11
C SER A 614 13.46 -31.23 10.77
N ILE A 615 12.47 -31.71 10.00
CA ILE A 615 12.71 -32.26 8.64
C ILE A 615 13.37 -31.19 7.75
N LEU A 616 12.81 -29.98 7.73
CA LEU A 616 13.34 -28.87 6.93
C LEU A 616 14.76 -28.48 7.37
N ASN A 617 15.03 -28.43 8.67
CA ASN A 617 16.37 -28.11 9.20
C ASN A 617 17.38 -29.19 8.83
N LEU A 618 17.05 -30.48 9.02
CA LEU A 618 17.95 -31.59 8.70
C LEU A 618 18.27 -31.60 7.20
N THR A 619 17.27 -31.40 6.35
CA THR A 619 17.48 -31.34 4.89
C THR A 619 18.27 -30.09 4.49
N LEU A 620 17.98 -28.92 5.09
CA LEU A 620 18.77 -27.71 4.88
C LEU A 620 20.24 -27.91 5.27
N ASN A 621 20.49 -28.46 6.45
CA ASN A 621 21.86 -28.71 6.93
C ASN A 621 22.59 -29.75 6.08
N LYS A 622 21.88 -30.76 5.55
CA LYS A 622 22.43 -31.72 4.59
C LYS A 622 22.86 -31.01 3.29
N VAL A 623 21.99 -30.18 2.72
CA VAL A 623 22.30 -29.39 1.50
C VAL A 623 23.45 -28.41 1.75
N LEU A 624 23.49 -27.77 2.90
CA LEU A 624 24.57 -26.84 3.27
C LEU A 624 25.88 -27.55 3.68
N SER A 625 25.88 -28.88 3.75
CA SER A 625 27.10 -29.70 3.94
C SER A 625 27.59 -30.35 2.64
N ASP A 626 26.82 -30.23 1.55
CA ASP A 626 27.21 -30.73 0.22
C ASP A 626 28.35 -29.87 -0.37
N VAL A 627 29.45 -30.51 -0.74
CA VAL A 627 30.68 -29.84 -1.19
C VAL A 627 30.43 -28.96 -2.41
N GLU A 628 29.61 -29.41 -3.35
CA GLU A 628 29.26 -28.63 -4.55
C GLU A 628 28.45 -27.38 -4.18
N THR A 629 27.45 -27.53 -3.31
CA THR A 629 26.62 -26.43 -2.84
C THR A 629 27.43 -25.40 -2.04
N VAL A 630 28.27 -25.86 -1.11
CA VAL A 630 29.19 -25.01 -0.34
C VAL A 630 30.16 -24.31 -1.26
N GLY A 631 30.79 -25.02 -2.20
CA GLY A 631 31.70 -24.45 -3.18
C GLY A 631 31.04 -23.36 -4.00
N ARG A 632 29.81 -23.60 -4.47
CA ARG A 632 29.05 -22.62 -5.25
C ARG A 632 28.69 -21.37 -4.45
N LEU A 633 28.22 -21.53 -3.22
CA LEU A 633 27.87 -20.41 -2.35
C LEU A 633 29.12 -19.60 -1.96
N LEU A 634 30.26 -20.28 -1.71
CA LEU A 634 31.55 -19.62 -1.47
C LEU A 634 32.06 -18.85 -2.69
N GLU A 635 31.96 -19.44 -3.89
CA GLU A 635 32.32 -18.78 -5.16
C GLU A 635 31.50 -17.52 -5.42
N ASP A 636 30.27 -17.50 -4.90
CA ASP A 636 29.37 -16.36 -5.00
C ASP A 636 29.59 -15.37 -3.85
N GLY A 637 30.37 -15.68 -2.79
CA GLY A 637 30.72 -14.76 -1.70
C GLY A 637 29.92 -14.94 -0.41
N VAL A 638 29.33 -16.13 -0.22
CA VAL A 638 28.59 -16.55 0.99
C VAL A 638 29.41 -17.58 1.76
N GLN A 639 29.73 -17.25 3.01
CA GLN A 639 30.31 -18.17 3.98
C GLN A 639 29.19 -19.00 4.60
N VAL A 640 29.03 -20.23 4.10
CA VAL A 640 28.00 -21.17 4.57
C VAL A 640 28.22 -21.50 6.04
N ARG A 641 27.12 -21.48 6.80
CA ARG A 641 27.10 -21.91 8.21
C ARG A 641 25.77 -22.57 8.51
N THR A 642 25.81 -23.86 8.82
CA THR A 642 24.66 -24.60 9.33
C THR A 642 24.32 -24.15 10.75
N SER A 643 23.05 -24.25 11.14
CA SER A 643 22.64 -24.05 12.52
C SER A 643 21.46 -24.96 12.89
N SER A 644 21.19 -25.08 14.18
CA SER A 644 19.88 -25.52 14.66
C SER A 644 18.84 -24.39 14.54
N PRO A 645 17.53 -24.71 14.63
CA PRO A 645 16.47 -23.71 14.80
C PRO A 645 16.72 -22.75 15.97
N ASP A 646 17.12 -23.28 17.12
CA ASP A 646 17.38 -22.50 18.33
C ASP A 646 18.57 -21.55 18.18
N GLU A 647 19.63 -21.98 17.50
CA GLU A 647 20.79 -21.13 17.19
C GLU A 647 20.39 -19.98 16.27
N LEU A 648 19.52 -20.21 15.28
CA LEU A 648 18.99 -19.14 14.43
C LEU A 648 18.08 -18.20 15.23
N HIS A 649 17.24 -18.72 16.13
CA HIS A 649 16.42 -17.90 17.03
C HIS A 649 17.28 -16.95 17.87
N GLN A 650 18.33 -17.49 18.52
CA GLN A 650 19.27 -16.72 19.32
C GLN A 650 20.03 -15.69 18.48
N HIS A 651 20.39 -16.05 17.24
CA HIS A 651 21.04 -15.14 16.30
C HIS A 651 20.13 -13.95 15.96
N VAL A 652 18.85 -14.18 15.66
CA VAL A 652 17.86 -13.11 15.40
C VAL A 652 17.71 -12.20 16.62
N GLN A 653 17.59 -12.78 17.81
CA GLN A 653 17.48 -12.01 19.05
C GLN A 653 18.72 -11.13 19.30
N ALA A 654 19.92 -11.67 19.09
CA ALA A 654 21.17 -10.93 19.23
C ALA A 654 21.29 -9.81 18.18
N GLU A 655 20.85 -10.06 16.95
CA GLU A 655 20.87 -9.07 15.87
C GLU A 655 19.90 -7.92 16.12
N LEU A 656 18.69 -8.18 16.61
CA LEU A 656 17.75 -7.13 16.99
C LEU A 656 18.35 -6.21 18.06
N ALA A 657 18.97 -6.78 19.09
CA ALA A 657 19.65 -6.01 20.14
C ALA A 657 20.84 -5.21 19.58
N ARG A 658 21.65 -5.81 18.70
CA ARG A 658 22.79 -5.16 18.05
C ARG A 658 22.35 -3.97 17.20
N TRP A 659 21.33 -4.15 16.36
CA TRP A 659 20.85 -3.11 15.45
C TRP A 659 20.14 -1.97 16.18
N ALA A 660 19.38 -2.26 17.24
CA ALA A 660 18.85 -1.21 18.12
C ALA A 660 19.98 -0.35 18.72
N GLY A 661 21.08 -0.98 19.16
CA GLY A 661 22.28 -0.28 19.66
C GLY A 661 22.98 0.58 18.59
N ILE A 662 23.13 0.07 17.36
CA ILE A 662 23.75 0.82 16.26
C ILE A 662 22.90 2.03 15.88
N ILE A 663 21.58 1.86 15.69
CA ILE A 663 20.68 2.94 15.26
C ILE A 663 20.65 4.07 16.29
N SER A 664 20.56 3.73 17.58
CA SER A 664 20.61 4.72 18.67
C SER A 664 21.96 5.43 18.78
N THR A 665 23.08 4.75 18.51
CA THR A 665 24.41 5.36 18.61
C THR A 665 24.68 6.38 17.51
N PHE A 666 24.29 6.07 16.27
CA PHE A 666 24.68 6.88 15.13
C PHE A 666 23.70 8.00 14.77
N HIS A 667 22.60 8.18 15.54
CA HIS A 667 21.50 9.10 15.21
C HIS A 667 21.23 9.07 13.69
N VAL A 668 21.18 7.86 13.10
CA VAL A 668 20.79 7.72 11.70
C VAL A 668 19.38 8.28 11.68
N ALA A 669 19.26 9.49 11.13
CA ALA A 669 18.23 10.46 11.51
C ALA A 669 16.92 9.77 11.85
N ASP A 670 16.42 10.01 13.06
CA ASP A 670 15.12 9.53 13.48
C ASP A 670 14.11 9.80 12.35
N VAL A 671 13.68 8.72 11.69
CA VAL A 671 12.48 8.73 10.86
C VAL A 671 11.25 9.01 11.74
N ALA A 672 11.44 9.05 13.07
CA ALA A 672 10.45 9.45 14.06
C ALA A 672 10.45 10.96 14.44
N GLU A 673 11.47 11.77 14.14
CA GLU A 673 11.52 13.18 14.58
C GLU A 673 11.56 14.24 13.46
N SER A 674 11.37 13.82 12.20
CA SER A 674 11.02 14.75 11.10
C SER A 674 9.51 14.88 10.88
N SER A 675 8.75 14.64 11.95
CA SER A 675 7.30 14.71 12.06
C SER A 675 6.91 15.43 13.37
N ILE A 676 7.18 16.74 13.44
CA ILE A 676 6.49 17.66 14.36
C ILE A 676 5.94 18.82 13.53
#